data_AF-A0A0G4L4K4-F1
#
_entry.id   AF-A0A0G4L4K4-F1
#
_cell.length_a   1.000
_cell.length_b   1.000
_cell.length_c   1.000
_cell.angle_alpha   90.00
_cell.angle_beta   90.00
_cell.angle_gamma   90.00
#
_symmetry.space_group_name_H-M   'P 1'
#
loop_
_entity.id
_entity.type
_entity.pdbx_description
1 polymer ?
#
loop_
_entity_poly.entity_id
_entity_poly.type
_entity_poly.pdbx_seq_one_letter_code
_entity_poly.pdbx_strand_id
1 'polypeptide(L)'
;MQLRPGALTLRNSHQASRSLLISTCAIRPRCSPAVDPRFPSHFASYHNTPRRSSAWGAAVQVAGHMASNAINRVTKGDMHIDPLRTVAKEMKFLTGNIRNLLGSGHPALEKVAKYYTHAEGKHIRPLVVLLMARATALCPKAERRAPTQTYAGINSPISPDGILSDVNPTSPFTGPPLDPQQSNSDILPSQRRLAEITELIHTSSLLHDDVIDHSVSRRGSPSANLEFSNKMAVLAGDFLLGRASVALARLRDAEVIELLATVIANLVEGERLPTMAVSDSSSAERLVVLASTRAVITLPDDSLVLTPATITLSPSTGRIVDIVHDVLPASSFPASTTYIDHGDKVLLPGLVDAHVHLNEPGRTEWEGFWTGTRAAASGGVTTVIDMPLNAIPPTTTLADFKEKLAASEGQCWVDVGFYGGVIPGNAADLLPLVEAGVRGFKGFLIESGTYAGINSPISPDGILSDVNPTSPFTGPPLDPQQSNSDILPSQRRLAEITELIHTSSLLHDDVIDHSVSRRGSPSANLEFSNKMAVLAGDFLLGRASVALARLRDAEVIELLATVIANLVEGEFMQLKNTAQDERNPAWSQEAVDYYLRKTYLKTASLISKSCRASALLGNADAATVEAAYAYGKNLGLAFQLVDDMLDYTRSEKDLGKPVGADLELGLATAPLLYAWKANPELGALVGRKFEGEGDVARARELVLQSNGIEQTRALAQEYSEKAIEAISGFPDSEAKDGLIEMAMKALQRQK
;
A
#
# COMPACT_ATOMS: atom_id res chain seq x y z
N MET A 1 -17.95 -51.85 58.44
CA MET A 1 -18.38 -51.49 59.80
C MET A 1 -19.51 -50.48 59.65
N GLN A 2 -20.74 -50.89 60.02
CA GLN A 2 -21.96 -50.14 60.42
C GLN A 2 -22.23 -48.72 59.86
N LEU A 3 -23.40 -48.35 59.30
CA LEU A 3 -24.75 -48.93 59.17
C LEU A 3 -25.45 -48.34 57.92
N ARG A 4 -26.42 -49.10 57.38
CA ARG A 4 -27.33 -48.87 56.22
C ARG A 4 -28.79 -49.00 56.76
N PRO A 5 -29.92 -49.00 55.99
CA PRO A 5 -30.24 -48.60 54.59
C PRO A 5 -31.69 -48.02 54.36
N GLY A 6 -32.03 -47.72 53.08
CA GLY A 6 -33.40 -47.84 52.51
C GLY A 6 -33.64 -46.90 51.31
N ALA A 7 -33.52 -47.34 50.03
CA ALA A 7 -34.53 -48.02 49.17
C ALA A 7 -35.55 -47.02 48.53
N LEU A 8 -36.04 -47.07 47.28
CA LEU A 8 -35.84 -47.84 46.03
C LEU A 8 -36.82 -47.23 44.97
N THR A 9 -36.36 -46.99 43.72
CA THR A 9 -37.00 -47.25 42.40
C THR A 9 -38.47 -46.92 41.99
N LEU A 10 -38.62 -46.51 40.69
CA LEU A 10 -39.38 -47.15 39.55
C LEU A 10 -40.45 -46.32 38.74
N ARG A 11 -40.17 -46.22 37.42
CA ARG A 11 -40.99 -46.47 36.19
C ARG A 11 -42.15 -45.57 35.68
N ASN A 12 -41.97 -45.15 34.41
CA ASN A 12 -42.80 -45.26 33.17
C ASN A 12 -44.33 -45.06 33.16
N SER A 13 -44.80 -44.23 32.21
CA SER A 13 -45.76 -44.55 31.11
C SER A 13 -46.16 -43.23 30.39
N HIS A 14 -45.85 -43.02 29.10
CA HIS A 14 -46.45 -43.49 27.83
C HIS A 14 -47.57 -42.62 27.24
N GLN A 15 -47.37 -42.28 25.95
CA GLN A 15 -48.33 -42.10 24.84
C GLN A 15 -49.10 -40.77 24.76
N ALA A 16 -48.87 -39.96 23.72
CA ALA A 16 -49.39 -40.03 22.33
C ALA A 16 -50.38 -38.85 22.16
N SER A 17 -50.58 -38.13 21.05
CA SER A 17 -50.42 -38.36 19.62
C SER A 17 -50.74 -37.05 18.88
N ARG A 18 -50.20 -36.90 17.65
CA ARG A 18 -50.76 -36.20 16.46
C ARG A 18 -50.97 -34.67 16.53
N SER A 19 -50.25 -33.84 15.77
CA SER A 19 -50.12 -33.67 14.30
C SER A 19 -51.26 -32.90 13.62
N LEU A 20 -50.83 -31.99 12.72
CA LEU A 20 -51.51 -31.43 11.54
C LEU A 20 -52.29 -30.11 11.73
N LEU A 21 -51.80 -29.04 11.12
CA LEU A 21 -52.21 -28.51 9.79
C LEU A 21 -51.38 -27.21 9.57
N ILE A 22 -50.54 -27.08 8.54
CA ILE A 22 -50.88 -26.67 7.15
C ILE A 22 -51.70 -25.37 7.19
N SER A 23 -51.40 -24.27 6.50
CA SER A 23 -50.45 -23.86 5.46
C SER A 23 -50.91 -22.46 5.07
N THR A 24 -50.05 -21.69 4.38
CA THR A 24 -50.40 -20.68 3.33
C THR A 24 -51.40 -19.56 3.70
N CYS A 25 -51.34 -18.33 3.21
CA CYS A 25 -50.50 -17.57 2.30
C CYS A 25 -51.18 -16.20 2.26
N ALA A 26 -50.51 -15.25 1.61
CA ALA A 26 -51.15 -14.20 0.81
C ALA A 26 -51.49 -12.85 1.46
N ILE A 27 -50.65 -11.88 1.05
CA ILE A 27 -51.07 -10.65 0.36
C ILE A 27 -51.55 -9.48 1.28
N ARG A 28 -50.60 -8.52 1.44
CA ARG A 28 -50.71 -7.04 1.54
C ARG A 28 -51.98 -6.40 0.92
N PRO A 29 -52.28 -5.06 1.04
CA PRO A 29 -51.58 -3.96 1.73
C PRO A 29 -52.49 -2.93 2.46
N ARG A 30 -51.86 -1.89 3.04
CA ARG A 30 -52.35 -0.50 3.29
C ARG A 30 -53.45 -0.29 4.35
N CYS A 31 -53.08 0.40 5.42
CA CYS A 31 -53.54 1.76 5.77
C CYS A 31 -53.05 2.15 7.18
N SER A 32 -52.25 3.22 7.28
CA SER A 32 -52.27 4.13 8.44
C SER A 32 -53.30 5.24 8.13
N PRO A 33 -53.66 6.17 9.04
CA PRO A 33 -53.32 6.32 10.46
C PRO A 33 -54.57 6.60 11.34
N ALA A 34 -54.48 6.44 12.66
CA ALA A 34 -55.26 7.25 13.62
C ALA A 34 -54.76 7.06 15.05
N VAL A 35 -54.48 8.19 15.70
CA VAL A 35 -54.20 8.36 17.12
C VAL A 35 -55.53 8.45 17.86
N ASP A 36 -55.72 7.69 18.94
CA ASP A 36 -56.73 7.98 19.98
C ASP A 36 -56.01 8.14 21.34
N PRO A 37 -56.16 9.28 22.02
CA PRO A 37 -55.54 9.60 23.30
C PRO A 37 -56.42 9.14 24.46
N ARG A 38 -55.89 8.36 25.39
CA ARG A 38 -56.46 8.18 26.74
C ARG A 38 -55.46 7.48 27.65
N PHE A 39 -54.77 8.23 28.51
CA PHE A 39 -54.71 8.03 29.98
C PHE A 39 -53.64 8.97 30.61
N PRO A 40 -53.91 9.60 31.77
CA PRO A 40 -53.10 10.68 32.32
C PRO A 40 -52.06 10.22 33.37
N SER A 41 -51.00 11.03 33.41
CA SER A 41 -49.94 11.27 34.42
C SER A 41 -50.03 10.63 35.81
N HIS A 42 -48.91 10.05 36.26
CA HIS A 42 -48.15 10.55 37.42
C HIS A 42 -46.68 10.12 37.32
N PHE A 43 -45.79 11.12 37.22
CA PHE A 43 -44.33 10.99 37.26
C PHE A 43 -43.86 10.96 38.72
N ALA A 44 -43.04 9.97 39.07
CA ALA A 44 -42.17 10.03 40.24
C ALA A 44 -40.75 10.37 39.76
N SER A 45 -40.23 11.44 40.34
CA SER A 45 -38.94 12.09 40.08
C SER A 45 -37.74 11.25 40.53
N TYR A 46 -36.79 11.04 39.62
CA TYR A 46 -35.38 10.82 39.98
C TYR A 46 -34.52 11.89 39.29
N HIS A 47 -33.58 12.43 40.06
CA HIS A 47 -32.72 13.58 39.75
C HIS A 47 -31.95 13.44 38.42
N ASN A 48 -32.08 14.44 37.56
CA ASN A 48 -31.20 14.66 36.41
C ASN A 48 -29.87 15.24 36.90
N THR A 49 -28.78 14.51 36.70
CA THR A 49 -27.44 15.10 36.60
C THR A 49 -27.29 15.79 35.24
N PRO A 50 -26.66 16.97 35.16
CA PRO A 50 -26.58 17.71 33.90
C PRO A 50 -25.64 16.98 32.93
N ARG A 51 -26.20 16.49 31.82
CA ARG A 51 -25.42 16.09 30.65
C ARG A 51 -24.63 17.31 30.15
N ARG A 52 -23.31 17.24 30.28
CA ARG A 52 -22.37 18.13 29.58
C ARG A 52 -22.69 18.08 28.09
N SER A 53 -23.14 19.22 27.56
CA SER A 53 -23.16 19.53 26.13
C SER A 53 -21.76 19.33 25.56
N SER A 54 -21.64 18.58 24.45
CA SER A 54 -20.37 18.47 23.75
C SER A 54 -19.95 19.83 23.21
N ALA A 55 -18.68 20.20 23.45
CA ALA A 55 -18.08 21.45 22.98
C ALA A 55 -18.08 21.61 21.44
N TRP A 56 -18.46 20.56 20.71
CA TRP A 56 -18.58 20.55 19.25
C TRP A 56 -19.85 21.25 18.73
N GLY A 57 -20.97 21.20 19.47
CA GLY A 57 -22.21 21.87 19.05
C GLY A 57 -22.09 23.40 19.07
N ALA A 58 -21.37 23.94 20.06
CA ALA A 58 -21.12 25.38 20.18
C ALA A 58 -20.09 25.87 19.14
N ALA A 59 -19.09 25.06 18.78
CA ALA A 59 -18.08 25.40 17.77
C ALA A 59 -18.67 25.49 16.35
N VAL A 60 -19.59 24.58 15.99
CA VAL A 60 -20.28 24.61 14.69
C VAL A 60 -21.21 25.82 14.56
N GLN A 61 -21.84 26.25 15.65
CA GLN A 61 -22.66 27.45 15.67
C GLN A 61 -21.84 28.75 15.59
N VAL A 62 -20.68 28.80 16.26
CA VAL A 62 -19.77 29.96 16.22
C VAL A 62 -19.07 30.07 14.86
N ALA A 63 -18.65 28.96 14.25
CA ALA A 63 -18.10 28.94 12.88
C ALA A 63 -19.15 29.36 11.83
N GLY A 64 -20.41 28.94 12.01
CA GLY A 64 -21.53 29.38 11.18
C GLY A 64 -21.87 30.87 11.33
N HIS A 65 -21.75 31.42 12.55
CA HIS A 65 -22.00 32.84 12.82
C HIS A 65 -20.85 33.77 12.39
N MET A 66 -19.61 33.32 12.43
CA MET A 66 -18.46 34.08 11.91
C MET A 66 -18.45 34.08 10.37
N ALA A 67 -18.84 32.98 9.74
CA ALA A 67 -19.02 32.91 8.28
C ALA A 67 -20.18 33.80 7.79
N SER A 68 -21.26 33.95 8.56
CA SER A 68 -22.41 34.77 8.16
C SER A 68 -22.24 36.28 8.38
N ASN A 69 -21.43 36.71 9.34
CA ASN A 69 -21.13 38.14 9.53
C ASN A 69 -20.05 38.69 8.58
N ALA A 70 -19.24 37.82 7.95
CA ALA A 70 -18.36 38.19 6.84
C ALA A 70 -19.12 38.39 5.51
N ILE A 71 -20.38 37.94 5.43
CA ILE A 71 -21.20 37.96 4.19
C ILE A 71 -21.86 39.33 3.91
N ASN A 72 -21.85 40.31 4.83
CA ASN A 72 -22.52 41.61 4.62
C ASN A 72 -21.62 42.82 4.30
N ARG A 73 -20.34 42.60 3.98
CA ARG A 73 -19.48 43.64 3.39
C ARG A 73 -18.56 43.03 2.34
N VAL A 74 -19.03 42.89 1.10
CA VAL A 74 -18.31 43.27 -0.13
C VAL A 74 -19.32 43.26 -1.28
N THR A 75 -19.46 44.41 -1.90
CA THR A 75 -20.17 44.66 -3.17
C THR A 75 -19.43 44.04 -4.35
N LYS A 76 -20.19 43.39 -5.25
CA LYS A 76 -19.85 42.89 -6.61
C LYS A 76 -18.42 43.23 -7.12
N GLY A 77 -17.61 42.18 -7.28
CA GLY A 77 -16.33 42.16 -8.00
C GLY A 77 -15.34 41.26 -7.25
N ASP A 78 -14.89 40.17 -7.88
CA ASP A 78 -13.91 39.16 -7.41
C ASP A 78 -14.52 37.87 -6.83
N MET A 79 -14.72 36.89 -7.73
CA MET A 79 -14.91 35.49 -7.36
C MET A 79 -13.54 34.89 -7.00
N HIS A 80 -13.14 34.97 -5.73
CA HIS A 80 -11.98 34.23 -5.24
C HIS A 80 -12.32 32.73 -5.21
N ILE A 81 -11.66 31.94 -6.06
CA ILE A 81 -11.77 30.46 -6.06
C ILE A 81 -11.15 29.95 -4.75
N ASP A 82 -11.60 28.80 -4.24
CA ASP A 82 -10.96 28.11 -3.12
C ASP A 82 -10.46 26.75 -3.63
N PRO A 83 -9.13 26.52 -3.70
CA PRO A 83 -8.57 25.30 -4.29
C PRO A 83 -9.02 24.05 -3.54
N LEU A 84 -9.28 24.17 -2.23
CA LEU A 84 -9.82 23.08 -1.42
C LEU A 84 -11.25 22.73 -1.83
N ARG A 85 -12.06 23.73 -2.19
CA ARG A 85 -13.44 23.50 -2.64
C ARG A 85 -13.46 22.70 -3.94
N THR A 86 -12.52 22.97 -4.84
CA THR A 86 -12.42 22.27 -6.14
C THR A 86 -12.28 20.76 -5.93
N VAL A 87 -11.47 20.29 -4.97
CA VAL A 87 -11.24 18.85 -4.72
C VAL A 87 -11.76 18.38 -3.35
N ALA A 88 -12.71 19.08 -2.75
CA ALA A 88 -13.18 18.83 -1.38
C ALA A 88 -13.71 17.41 -1.18
N LYS A 89 -14.36 16.87 -2.22
CA LYS A 89 -14.89 15.50 -2.21
C LYS A 89 -13.75 14.49 -2.11
N GLU A 90 -12.76 14.59 -2.97
CA GLU A 90 -11.60 13.70 -3.00
C GLU A 90 -10.75 13.82 -1.73
N MET A 91 -10.55 15.04 -1.24
CA MET A 91 -9.86 15.29 0.03
C MET A 91 -10.52 14.61 1.23
N LYS A 92 -11.86 14.57 1.27
CA LYS A 92 -12.60 13.88 2.34
C LYS A 92 -12.38 12.36 2.31
N PHE A 93 -12.28 11.76 1.13
CA PHE A 93 -12.01 10.33 0.98
C PHE A 93 -10.56 9.98 1.29
N LEU A 94 -9.61 10.84 0.90
CA LEU A 94 -8.19 10.69 1.16
C LEU A 94 -7.90 10.40 2.64
N THR A 95 -8.46 11.19 3.56
CA THR A 95 -8.25 11.01 5.00
C THR A 95 -8.78 9.65 5.50
N GLY A 96 -9.91 9.20 4.97
CA GLY A 96 -10.49 7.89 5.33
C GLY A 96 -9.67 6.73 4.79
N ASN A 97 -9.17 6.83 3.56
CA ASN A 97 -8.37 5.78 2.94
C ASN A 97 -6.95 5.70 3.52
N ILE A 98 -6.31 6.83 3.80
CA ILE A 98 -5.05 6.87 4.56
C ILE A 98 -5.28 6.13 5.88
N ARG A 99 -6.35 6.44 6.63
CA ARG A 99 -6.66 5.73 7.88
C ARG A 99 -6.81 4.21 7.71
N ASN A 100 -7.42 3.74 6.62
CA ASN A 100 -7.53 2.31 6.34
C ASN A 100 -6.16 1.70 5.98
N LEU A 101 -5.33 2.41 5.22
CA LEU A 101 -3.96 1.97 4.92
C LEU A 101 -3.07 1.91 6.17
N LEU A 102 -3.32 2.80 7.13
CA LEU A 102 -2.66 2.83 8.44
C LEU A 102 -3.18 1.79 9.43
N GLY A 103 -4.28 1.09 9.08
CA GLY A 103 -4.84 0.01 9.87
C GLY A 103 -3.88 -1.16 9.93
N SER A 104 -2.87 -1.08 10.80
CA SER A 104 -2.11 -2.24 11.23
C SER A 104 -2.98 -3.07 12.17
N GLY A 105 -2.84 -4.39 12.19
CA GLY A 105 -3.47 -5.23 13.22
C GLY A 105 -3.03 -4.90 14.67
N HIS A 106 -2.20 -3.86 14.87
CA HIS A 106 -1.56 -3.54 16.13
C HIS A 106 -1.79 -2.08 16.59
N PRO A 107 -2.47 -1.86 17.73
CA PRO A 107 -2.86 -0.52 18.21
C PRO A 107 -1.72 0.49 18.39
N ALA A 108 -0.51 0.06 18.77
CA ALA A 108 0.63 0.97 18.98
C ALA A 108 1.20 1.58 17.69
N LEU A 109 1.47 0.79 16.63
CA LEU A 109 1.91 1.35 15.34
C LEU A 109 0.82 2.22 14.73
N GLU A 110 -0.43 1.77 14.84
CA GLU A 110 -1.57 2.57 14.42
C GLU A 110 -1.59 3.93 15.16
N LYS A 111 -1.31 3.96 16.47
CA LYS A 111 -1.25 5.22 17.25
C LYS A 111 -0.13 6.14 16.76
N VAL A 112 1.07 5.62 16.49
CA VAL A 112 2.22 6.42 16.02
C VAL A 112 2.01 6.90 14.59
N ALA A 113 1.59 6.02 13.69
CA ALA A 113 1.31 6.35 12.30
C ALA A 113 0.15 7.36 12.17
N LYS A 114 -0.83 7.30 13.09
CA LYS A 114 -1.90 8.29 13.19
C LYS A 114 -1.44 9.64 13.74
N TYR A 115 -0.35 9.68 14.49
CA TYR A 115 0.11 10.87 15.20
C TYR A 115 0.30 12.08 14.26
N TYR A 116 0.92 11.88 13.10
CA TYR A 116 1.13 12.95 12.11
C TYR A 116 0.13 13.00 10.97
N THR A 117 -0.63 11.93 10.76
CA THR A 117 -1.70 11.93 9.76
C THR A 117 -3.02 12.50 10.30
N HIS A 118 -3.21 12.55 11.62
CA HIS A 118 -4.40 13.13 12.28
C HIS A 118 -4.21 14.58 12.74
N ALA A 119 -2.97 15.02 12.94
CA ALA A 119 -2.70 16.43 13.23
C ALA A 119 -3.21 17.26 12.04
N GLU A 120 -4.17 18.16 12.29
CA GLU A 120 -4.77 19.08 11.31
C GLU A 120 -3.68 19.92 10.63
N GLY A 121 -3.06 19.33 9.61
CA GLY A 121 -1.97 19.87 8.82
C GLY A 121 -2.43 19.99 7.38
N LYS A 122 -2.15 21.14 6.77
CA LYS A 122 -2.54 21.49 5.41
C LYS A 122 -2.05 20.38 4.47
N HIS A 123 -2.95 19.52 4.00
CA HIS A 123 -2.69 18.46 3.02
C HIS A 123 -2.38 19.04 1.63
N ILE A 124 -1.35 19.87 1.56
CA ILE A 124 -0.95 20.63 0.37
C ILE A 124 -0.50 19.68 -0.72
N ARG A 125 0.27 18.63 -0.39
CA ARG A 125 0.79 17.69 -1.41
C ARG A 125 -0.35 16.89 -2.05
N PRO A 126 -1.25 16.24 -1.30
CA PRO A 126 -2.42 15.60 -1.91
C PRO A 126 -3.29 16.57 -2.69
N LEU A 127 -3.53 17.77 -2.16
CA LEU A 127 -4.29 18.82 -2.83
C LEU A 127 -3.69 19.17 -4.20
N VAL A 128 -2.38 19.41 -4.27
CA VAL A 128 -1.67 19.72 -5.52
C VAL A 128 -1.76 18.55 -6.50
N VAL A 129 -1.60 17.31 -6.05
CA VAL A 129 -1.71 16.10 -6.91
C VAL A 129 -3.11 15.97 -7.51
N LEU A 130 -4.16 16.21 -6.70
CA LEU A 130 -5.56 16.11 -7.12
C LEU A 130 -5.98 17.28 -8.04
N LEU A 131 -5.51 18.50 -7.77
CA LEU A 131 -5.71 19.64 -8.67
C LEU A 131 -5.00 19.41 -10.01
N MET A 132 -3.77 18.87 -9.98
CA MET A 132 -3.02 18.50 -11.18
C MET A 132 -3.75 17.41 -11.99
N ALA A 133 -4.29 16.39 -11.32
CA ALA A 133 -5.08 15.35 -11.97
C ALA A 133 -6.28 15.93 -12.73
N ARG A 134 -7.05 16.81 -12.08
CA ARG A 134 -8.22 17.44 -12.71
C ARG A 134 -7.84 18.45 -13.81
N ALA A 135 -6.76 19.21 -13.63
CA ALA A 135 -6.30 20.15 -14.66
C ALA A 135 -5.82 19.41 -15.93
N THR A 136 -5.05 18.33 -15.76
CA THR A 136 -4.53 17.52 -16.87
C THR A 136 -5.56 16.58 -17.51
N ALA A 137 -6.73 16.41 -16.87
CA ALA A 137 -7.85 15.67 -17.47
C ALA A 137 -8.31 16.29 -18.80
N LEU A 138 -8.25 17.62 -18.90
CA LEU A 138 -8.66 18.39 -20.08
C LEU A 138 -7.55 18.58 -21.13
N CYS A 139 -6.29 18.27 -20.77
CA CYS A 139 -5.15 18.44 -21.66
C CYS A 139 -5.10 17.38 -22.79
N PRO A 140 -4.36 17.66 -23.88
CA PRO A 140 -4.09 16.67 -24.92
C PRO A 140 -3.56 15.36 -24.33
N LYS A 141 -4.07 14.25 -24.86
CA LYS A 141 -3.65 12.90 -24.44
C LYS A 141 -2.56 12.40 -25.36
N ALA A 142 -1.63 11.63 -24.82
CA ALA A 142 -0.64 10.93 -25.64
C ALA A 142 -1.38 10.05 -26.66
N GLU A 143 -0.94 10.05 -27.92
CA GLU A 143 -1.42 9.10 -28.91
C GLU A 143 -1.24 7.70 -28.30
N ARG A 144 -2.34 6.97 -28.13
CA ARG A 144 -2.25 5.55 -27.78
C ARG A 144 -1.34 4.95 -28.84
N ARG A 145 -0.15 4.48 -28.45
CA ARG A 145 0.53 3.45 -29.23
C ARG A 145 -0.45 2.29 -29.26
N ALA A 146 -1.27 2.22 -30.31
CA ALA A 146 -1.88 0.98 -30.69
C ALA A 146 -0.69 0.01 -30.75
N PRO A 147 -0.67 -1.09 -29.98
CA PRO A 147 0.32 -2.11 -30.23
C PRO A 147 0.15 -2.43 -31.71
N THR A 148 1.19 -2.20 -32.50
CA THR A 148 1.17 -2.57 -33.90
C THR A 148 0.88 -4.05 -33.91
N GLN A 149 -0.37 -4.44 -34.18
CA GLN A 149 -0.73 -5.82 -34.45
C GLN A 149 -0.14 -6.15 -35.83
N THR A 150 1.18 -6.27 -35.87
CA THR A 150 1.80 -7.18 -36.81
C THR A 150 1.49 -8.56 -36.27
N TYR A 151 0.60 -9.28 -36.95
CA TYR A 151 0.49 -10.73 -36.88
C TYR A 151 1.84 -11.36 -37.28
N ALA A 152 2.84 -11.24 -36.42
CA ALA A 152 4.08 -11.98 -36.50
C ALA A 152 3.84 -13.30 -35.76
N GLY A 153 4.15 -14.41 -36.43
CA GLY A 153 3.69 -15.75 -36.06
C GLY A 153 4.05 -16.20 -34.64
N ILE A 154 3.40 -17.30 -34.25
CA ILE A 154 3.47 -18.01 -32.94
C ILE A 154 4.90 -18.25 -32.40
N ASN A 155 5.95 -18.05 -33.21
CA ASN A 155 7.36 -18.21 -32.84
C ASN A 155 8.10 -16.90 -32.54
N SER A 156 7.43 -15.74 -32.53
CA SER A 156 8.03 -14.48 -32.10
C SER A 156 7.78 -14.25 -30.61
N PRO A 157 8.82 -14.02 -29.78
CA PRO A 157 8.64 -13.73 -28.36
C PRO A 157 7.69 -12.54 -28.16
N ILE A 158 6.81 -12.66 -27.16
CA ILE A 158 5.85 -11.60 -26.79
C ILE A 158 6.59 -10.38 -26.21
N SER A 159 7.82 -10.58 -25.73
CA SER A 159 8.73 -9.55 -25.24
C SER A 159 9.63 -9.02 -26.36
N PRO A 160 9.84 -7.70 -26.51
CA PRO A 160 10.85 -7.16 -27.42
C PRO A 160 12.24 -7.71 -27.08
N ASP A 161 13.07 -8.03 -28.08
CA ASP A 161 14.47 -8.50 -27.89
C ASP A 161 15.33 -7.51 -27.06
N GLY A 162 14.91 -6.25 -26.99
CA GLY A 162 15.47 -5.20 -26.13
C GLY A 162 15.35 -5.47 -24.62
N ILE A 163 14.40 -6.31 -24.18
CA ILE A 163 14.27 -6.69 -22.75
C ILE A 163 15.44 -7.57 -22.30
N LEU A 164 16.10 -8.28 -23.22
CA LEU A 164 17.29 -9.08 -22.95
C LEU A 164 18.60 -8.30 -23.12
N SER A 165 18.55 -7.08 -23.68
CA SER A 165 19.73 -6.26 -23.96
C SER A 165 19.67 -4.95 -23.17
N ASP A 166 19.96 -5.07 -21.87
CA ASP A 166 20.04 -3.95 -20.91
C ASP A 166 21.32 -3.11 -21.13
N VAL A 167 21.34 -2.29 -22.18
CA VAL A 167 22.42 -1.30 -22.42
C VAL A 167 21.84 0.11 -22.42
N ASN A 168 22.06 0.83 -21.31
CA ASN A 168 21.82 2.27 -21.21
C ASN A 168 23.18 3.00 -21.05
N PRO A 169 23.70 3.64 -22.11
CA PRO A 169 25.04 4.25 -22.11
C PRO A 169 25.18 5.51 -21.23
N THR A 170 24.11 5.97 -20.57
CA THR A 170 24.14 7.14 -19.67
C THR A 170 24.03 6.78 -18.19
N SER A 171 23.97 5.49 -17.85
CA SER A 171 23.83 5.01 -16.48
C SER A 171 25.19 4.90 -15.78
N PRO A 172 25.40 5.48 -14.59
CA PRO A 172 26.58 5.19 -13.76
C PRO A 172 26.57 3.75 -13.19
N PHE A 173 25.55 2.95 -13.52
CA PHE A 173 25.37 1.55 -13.10
C PHE A 173 25.36 0.55 -14.27
N THR A 174 25.62 0.99 -15.51
CA THR A 174 26.15 0.04 -16.49
C THR A 174 27.61 -0.22 -16.12
N GLY A 175 27.91 -1.41 -15.59
CA GLY A 175 29.30 -1.87 -15.55
C GLY A 175 29.92 -1.82 -16.95
N PRO A 176 31.26 -1.86 -17.07
CA PRO A 176 31.90 -1.94 -18.39
C PRO A 176 31.27 -3.07 -19.21
N PRO A 177 31.20 -2.96 -20.55
CA PRO A 177 30.70 -4.05 -21.39
C PRO A 177 31.39 -5.33 -20.96
N LEU A 178 30.59 -6.34 -20.57
CA LEU A 178 31.12 -7.64 -20.19
C LEU A 178 32.03 -8.12 -21.32
N ASP A 179 33.26 -8.49 -20.96
CA ASP A 179 34.18 -9.17 -21.86
C ASP A 179 33.41 -10.33 -22.51
N PRO A 180 33.36 -10.45 -23.85
CA PRO A 180 32.63 -11.51 -24.54
C PRO A 180 32.99 -12.93 -24.08
N GLN A 181 34.08 -13.09 -23.33
CA GLN A 181 34.51 -14.35 -22.73
C GLN A 181 33.78 -14.75 -21.43
N GLN A 182 32.90 -13.90 -20.85
CA GLN A 182 32.09 -14.20 -19.65
C GLN A 182 30.65 -14.66 -19.94
N SER A 183 30.33 -15.10 -21.17
CA SER A 183 28.99 -15.55 -21.57
C SER A 183 28.61 -16.96 -21.10
N ASN A 184 29.23 -17.47 -20.03
CA ASN A 184 29.12 -18.88 -19.60
C ASN A 184 28.46 -19.05 -18.23
N SER A 185 27.55 -18.14 -17.84
CA SER A 185 26.77 -18.30 -16.62
C SER A 185 25.32 -18.59 -16.95
N ASP A 186 24.74 -19.59 -16.31
CA ASP A 186 23.33 -19.98 -16.43
C ASP A 186 22.36 -18.99 -15.75
N ILE A 187 22.85 -17.87 -15.18
CA ILE A 187 22.06 -16.87 -14.45
C ILE A 187 21.86 -15.61 -15.31
N LEU A 188 20.59 -15.24 -15.52
CA LEU A 188 20.20 -14.06 -16.29
C LEU A 188 20.60 -12.75 -15.58
N PRO A 189 20.93 -11.66 -16.31
CA PRO A 189 21.25 -10.37 -15.71
C PRO A 189 20.15 -9.82 -14.79
N SER A 190 18.87 -10.04 -15.13
CA SER A 190 17.72 -9.66 -14.30
C SER A 190 17.66 -10.43 -12.98
N GLN A 191 18.02 -11.72 -12.99
CA GLN A 191 18.10 -12.55 -11.78
C GLN A 191 19.24 -12.10 -10.87
N ARG A 192 20.41 -11.74 -11.43
CA ARG A 192 21.52 -11.15 -10.67
C ARG A 192 21.11 -9.83 -10.03
N ARG A 193 20.45 -8.96 -10.80
CA ARG A 193 19.94 -7.68 -10.29
C ARG A 193 18.89 -7.88 -9.20
N LEU A 194 18.04 -8.90 -9.32
CA LEU A 194 17.07 -9.24 -8.27
C LEU A 194 17.77 -9.67 -6.97
N ALA A 195 18.84 -10.46 -7.06
CA ALA A 195 19.66 -10.82 -5.91
C ALA A 195 20.32 -9.59 -5.26
N GLU A 196 20.88 -8.67 -6.05
CA GLU A 196 21.42 -7.40 -5.57
C GLU A 196 20.35 -6.55 -4.86
N ILE A 197 19.16 -6.43 -5.43
CA ILE A 197 18.02 -5.73 -4.82
C ILE A 197 17.64 -6.36 -3.49
N THR A 198 17.62 -7.69 -3.42
CA THR A 198 17.25 -8.44 -2.21
C THR A 198 18.26 -8.18 -1.09
N GLU A 199 19.56 -8.18 -1.40
CA GLU A 199 20.60 -7.84 -0.42
C GLU A 199 20.54 -6.37 0.02
N LEU A 200 20.19 -5.44 -0.86
CA LEU A 200 19.99 -4.03 -0.48
C LEU A 200 18.82 -3.88 0.52
N ILE A 201 17.69 -4.55 0.27
CA ILE A 201 16.53 -4.54 1.18
C ILE A 201 16.90 -5.18 2.52
N HIS A 202 17.56 -6.33 2.50
CA HIS A 202 17.99 -7.02 3.72
C HIS A 202 18.97 -6.16 4.54
N THR A 203 19.98 -5.58 3.89
CA THR A 203 20.96 -4.73 4.55
C THR A 203 20.32 -3.46 5.12
N SER A 204 19.34 -2.87 4.41
CA SER A 204 18.55 -1.74 4.94
C SER A 204 17.87 -2.09 6.26
N SER A 205 17.16 -3.22 6.30
CA SER A 205 16.46 -3.69 7.52
C SER A 205 17.45 -3.92 8.67
N LEU A 206 18.62 -4.52 8.42
CA LEU A 206 19.65 -4.70 9.46
C LEU A 206 20.17 -3.38 10.06
N LEU A 207 20.26 -2.31 9.26
CA LEU A 207 20.70 -0.99 9.73
C LEU A 207 19.64 -0.32 10.59
N HIS A 208 18.35 -0.48 10.25
CA HIS A 208 17.26 -0.03 11.10
C HIS A 208 17.18 -0.86 12.40
N ASP A 209 17.36 -2.18 12.33
CA ASP A 209 17.42 -3.10 13.48
C ASP A 209 18.51 -2.74 14.49
N ASP A 210 19.68 -2.27 14.02
CA ASP A 210 20.75 -1.80 14.88
C ASP A 210 20.26 -0.72 15.85
N VAL A 211 19.42 0.20 15.36
CA VAL A 211 18.81 1.29 16.14
C VAL A 211 17.65 0.79 16.99
N ILE A 212 16.81 -0.07 16.42
CA ILE A 212 15.58 -0.61 17.04
C ILE A 212 15.88 -1.52 18.24
N ASP A 213 16.93 -2.34 18.15
CA ASP A 213 17.28 -3.34 19.18
C ASP A 213 18.45 -2.93 20.06
N HIS A 214 19.02 -1.75 19.84
CA HIS A 214 20.26 -1.31 20.51
C HIS A 214 21.35 -2.37 20.39
N SER A 215 21.46 -2.96 19.19
CA SER A 215 22.41 -4.04 18.93
C SER A 215 23.83 -3.56 19.23
N VAL A 216 24.66 -4.43 19.81
CA VAL A 216 26.05 -4.10 20.17
C VAL A 216 27.02 -4.55 19.08
N SER A 217 26.67 -5.57 18.32
CA SER A 217 27.50 -6.10 17.23
C SER A 217 26.64 -6.66 16.10
N ARG A 218 27.19 -6.59 14.88
CA ARG A 218 26.58 -7.11 13.65
C ARG A 218 27.67 -7.79 12.83
N ARG A 219 27.49 -9.07 12.52
CA ARG A 219 28.44 -9.88 11.70
C ARG A 219 29.91 -9.80 12.19
N GLY A 220 30.11 -9.75 13.51
CA GLY A 220 31.45 -9.70 14.13
C GLY A 220 32.07 -8.31 14.25
N SER A 221 31.44 -7.28 13.70
CA SER A 221 31.82 -5.87 13.85
C SER A 221 30.91 -5.15 14.84
N PRO A 222 31.29 -3.96 15.35
CA PRO A 222 30.35 -3.05 15.99
C PRO A 222 29.13 -2.81 15.10
N SER A 223 27.97 -2.67 15.70
CA SER A 223 26.74 -2.28 14.99
C SER A 223 26.83 -0.85 14.46
N ALA A 224 26.10 -0.55 13.38
CA ALA A 224 26.18 0.75 12.71
C ALA A 224 25.75 1.91 13.61
N ASN A 225 24.79 1.67 14.51
CA ASN A 225 24.32 2.67 15.46
C ASN A 225 25.38 3.02 16.52
N LEU A 226 26.27 2.09 16.89
CA LEU A 226 27.38 2.33 17.80
C LEU A 226 28.58 2.95 17.09
N GLU A 227 28.89 2.50 15.87
CA GLU A 227 30.06 2.98 15.13
C GLU A 227 29.83 4.37 14.52
N PHE A 228 28.64 4.63 13.98
CA PHE A 228 28.34 5.83 13.19
C PHE A 228 27.21 6.70 13.75
N SER A 229 26.62 6.35 14.91
CA SER A 229 25.40 6.91 15.51
C SER A 229 24.08 6.42 14.92
N ASN A 230 23.00 6.53 15.70
CA ASN A 230 21.64 6.25 15.26
C ASN A 230 21.26 7.04 13.98
N LYS A 231 21.71 8.29 13.88
CA LYS A 231 21.41 9.18 12.74
C LYS A 231 21.92 8.58 11.43
N MET A 232 23.17 8.11 11.42
CA MET A 232 23.77 7.53 10.24
C MET A 232 23.21 6.14 9.91
N ALA A 233 22.88 5.34 10.93
CA ALA A 233 22.27 4.03 10.72
C ALA A 233 20.90 4.14 10.05
N VAL A 234 20.00 5.03 10.52
CA VAL A 234 18.69 5.26 9.89
C VAL A 234 18.84 5.77 8.46
N LEU A 235 19.65 6.80 8.23
CA LEU A 235 19.87 7.37 6.89
C LEU A 235 20.48 6.36 5.91
N ALA A 236 21.41 5.53 6.36
CA ALA A 236 22.00 4.50 5.53
C ALA A 236 20.97 3.42 5.17
N GLY A 237 20.09 3.04 6.11
CA GLY A 237 18.95 2.17 5.83
C GLY A 237 18.04 2.76 4.74
N ASP A 238 17.51 3.96 4.97
CA ASP A 238 16.61 4.63 4.02
C ASP A 238 17.23 4.80 2.64
N PHE A 239 18.55 5.07 2.58
CA PHE A 239 19.30 5.18 1.34
C PHE A 239 19.28 3.85 0.57
N LEU A 240 19.64 2.74 1.23
CA LEU A 240 19.66 1.42 0.60
C LEU A 240 18.26 1.00 0.15
N LEU A 241 17.22 1.29 0.94
CA LEU A 241 15.84 1.00 0.58
C LEU A 241 15.36 1.83 -0.61
N GLY A 242 15.68 3.12 -0.65
CA GLY A 242 15.37 3.99 -1.80
C GLY A 242 16.08 3.51 -3.07
N ARG A 243 17.35 3.10 -2.96
CA ARG A 243 18.13 2.53 -4.06
C ARG A 243 17.57 1.19 -4.55
N ALA A 244 17.20 0.30 -3.64
CA ALA A 244 16.56 -0.97 -3.95
C ALA A 244 15.23 -0.75 -4.68
N SER A 245 14.42 0.21 -4.22
CA SER A 245 13.12 0.56 -4.83
C SER A 245 13.28 1.05 -6.27
N VAL A 246 14.29 1.87 -6.56
CA VAL A 246 14.58 2.34 -7.93
C VAL A 246 15.07 1.18 -8.81
N ALA A 247 15.97 0.36 -8.30
CA ALA A 247 16.48 -0.80 -9.03
C ALA A 247 15.37 -1.81 -9.34
N LEU A 248 14.44 -2.03 -8.39
CA LEU A 248 13.25 -2.85 -8.54
C LEU A 248 12.30 -2.30 -9.61
N ALA A 249 11.99 -1.00 -9.58
CA ALA A 249 11.16 -0.36 -10.59
C ALA A 249 11.70 -0.56 -12.03
N ARG A 250 13.03 -0.53 -12.17
CA ARG A 250 13.73 -0.72 -13.45
C ARG A 250 13.69 -2.14 -14.00
N LEU A 251 13.30 -3.13 -13.19
CA LEU A 251 13.01 -4.47 -13.72
C LEU A 251 11.81 -4.45 -14.68
N ARG A 252 10.92 -3.45 -14.57
CA ARG A 252 9.70 -3.27 -15.38
C ARG A 252 8.75 -4.47 -15.39
N ASP A 253 8.91 -5.36 -14.42
CA ASP A 253 8.05 -6.51 -14.19
C ASP A 253 7.15 -6.20 -12.99
N ALA A 254 5.88 -5.93 -13.27
CA ALA A 254 4.95 -5.48 -12.25
C ALA A 254 4.62 -6.56 -11.20
N GLU A 255 4.73 -7.85 -11.55
CA GLU A 255 4.53 -8.95 -10.60
C GLU A 255 5.72 -9.06 -9.64
N VAL A 256 6.95 -8.99 -10.17
CA VAL A 256 8.17 -8.98 -9.37
C VAL A 256 8.21 -7.76 -8.45
N ILE A 257 7.83 -6.59 -8.97
CA ILE A 257 7.76 -5.34 -8.18
C ILE A 257 6.73 -5.48 -7.03
N GLU A 258 5.52 -5.98 -7.30
CA GLU A 258 4.52 -6.17 -6.24
C GLU A 258 4.94 -7.22 -5.21
N LEU A 259 5.57 -8.32 -5.67
CA LEU A 259 6.07 -9.38 -4.79
C LEU A 259 7.12 -8.82 -3.83
N LEU A 260 8.15 -8.11 -4.33
CA LEU A 260 9.18 -7.54 -3.48
C LEU A 260 8.68 -6.36 -2.63
N ALA A 261 7.74 -5.54 -3.11
CA ALA A 261 7.08 -4.54 -2.28
C ALA A 261 6.34 -5.19 -1.10
N THR A 262 5.72 -6.34 -1.33
CA THR A 262 5.08 -7.14 -0.27
C THR A 262 6.12 -7.71 0.70
N VAL A 263 7.29 -8.13 0.23
CA VAL A 263 8.40 -8.52 1.11
C VAL A 263 8.83 -7.37 2.01
N ILE A 264 9.00 -6.14 1.48
CA ILE A 264 9.34 -4.96 2.30
C ILE A 264 8.29 -4.72 3.37
N ALA A 265 7.00 -4.77 3.02
CA ALA A 265 5.92 -4.61 3.99
C ALA A 265 5.90 -5.74 5.04
N ASN A 266 6.13 -6.98 4.62
CA ASN A 266 6.14 -8.15 5.48
C ASN A 266 7.36 -8.22 6.39
N LEU A 267 8.50 -7.64 6.03
CA LEU A 267 9.66 -7.54 6.93
C LEU A 267 9.28 -6.70 8.16
N VAL A 268 8.66 -5.54 7.93
CA VAL A 268 8.18 -4.65 9.00
C VAL A 268 7.04 -5.28 9.82
N GLU A 269 6.15 -6.06 9.20
CA GLU A 269 5.09 -6.78 9.92
C GLU A 269 5.60 -8.05 10.64
N GLY A 270 6.58 -8.74 10.06
CA GLY A 270 7.14 -10.03 10.48
C GLY A 270 8.08 -9.94 11.68
N GLU A 271 8.59 -8.74 11.99
CA GLU A 271 9.25 -8.39 13.25
C GLU A 271 8.32 -8.51 14.50
N ARG A 272 7.13 -9.14 14.36
CA ARG A 272 6.07 -9.26 15.38
C ARG A 272 5.32 -10.59 15.45
N LEU A 273 6.01 -11.72 15.60
CA LEU A 273 5.38 -12.86 16.27
C LEU A 273 5.72 -12.85 17.76
N PRO A 274 4.89 -12.24 18.65
CA PRO A 274 4.85 -12.72 20.02
C PRO A 274 4.21 -14.11 20.01
N THR A 275 4.93 -15.06 20.60
CA THR A 275 4.50 -16.39 21.03
C THR A 275 3.04 -16.41 21.49
N MET A 276 2.11 -16.82 20.62
CA MET A 276 0.74 -17.11 21.02
C MET A 276 0.65 -18.55 21.50
N ALA A 277 0.29 -18.68 22.77
CA ALA A 277 0.11 -19.93 23.49
C ALA A 277 -0.82 -20.91 22.77
N VAL A 278 -0.37 -22.17 22.70
CA VAL A 278 -1.18 -23.33 22.32
C VAL A 278 -2.29 -23.49 23.37
N SER A 279 -3.53 -23.28 22.95
CA SER A 279 -4.70 -23.67 23.75
C SER A 279 -5.02 -25.14 23.52
N ASP A 280 -4.87 -25.92 24.58
CA ASP A 280 -5.24 -27.32 24.72
C ASP A 280 -6.75 -27.53 24.51
N SER A 281 -7.16 -28.50 23.68
CA SER A 281 -8.50 -29.09 23.77
C SER A 281 -8.48 -30.56 23.35
N SER A 282 -8.61 -31.43 24.33
CA SER A 282 -8.64 -32.89 24.20
C SER A 282 -10.02 -33.40 23.77
N SER A 283 -10.13 -33.75 22.48
CA SER A 283 -11.01 -34.82 22.02
C SER A 283 -10.15 -35.76 21.18
N ALA A 284 -9.90 -36.98 21.63
CA ALA A 284 -9.04 -37.94 20.93
C ALA A 284 -9.62 -38.22 19.54
N GLU A 285 -8.99 -37.63 18.53
CA GLU A 285 -9.39 -37.69 17.14
C GLU A 285 -9.24 -39.12 16.62
N ARG A 286 -10.23 -39.64 15.88
CA ARG A 286 -10.11 -40.95 15.23
C ARG A 286 -9.12 -40.83 14.07
N LEU A 287 -7.93 -41.39 14.20
CA LEU A 287 -6.91 -41.36 13.15
C LEU A 287 -7.15 -42.43 12.09
N VAL A 288 -6.69 -42.16 10.87
CA VAL A 288 -6.50 -43.17 9.80
C VAL A 288 -5.00 -43.29 9.55
N VAL A 289 -4.49 -44.51 9.44
CA VAL A 289 -3.07 -44.78 9.20
C VAL A 289 -2.93 -45.62 7.94
N LEU A 290 -2.07 -45.16 7.03
CA LEU A 290 -1.68 -45.88 5.83
C LEU A 290 -0.23 -46.33 5.98
N ALA A 291 0.05 -47.61 5.79
CA ALA A 291 1.40 -48.14 5.80
C ALA A 291 1.75 -48.78 4.45
N SER A 292 3.00 -48.65 4.03
CA SER A 292 3.54 -49.39 2.89
C SER A 292 5.05 -49.53 3.01
N THR A 293 5.60 -50.64 2.50
CA THR A 293 7.04 -50.80 2.30
C THR A 293 7.60 -49.90 1.20
N ARG A 294 6.73 -49.24 0.43
CA ARG A 294 7.05 -48.39 -0.72
C ARG A 294 6.16 -47.16 -0.74
N ALA A 295 6.58 -46.07 -0.11
CA ALA A 295 5.93 -44.77 -0.14
C ALA A 295 6.86 -43.70 -0.70
N VAL A 296 6.34 -42.83 -1.57
CA VAL A 296 7.08 -41.66 -2.05
C VAL A 296 6.84 -40.50 -1.11
N ILE A 297 7.90 -40.04 -0.45
CA ILE A 297 7.87 -38.97 0.55
C ILE A 297 8.75 -37.81 0.06
N THR A 298 8.27 -36.58 0.24
CA THR A 298 9.03 -35.35 -0.01
C THR A 298 9.91 -35.02 1.20
N LEU A 299 11.21 -34.88 0.99
CA LEU A 299 12.18 -34.47 2.00
C LEU A 299 12.19 -32.93 2.17
N PRO A 300 12.77 -32.39 3.25
CA PRO A 300 12.82 -30.94 3.49
C PRO A 300 13.54 -30.11 2.43
N ASP A 301 14.33 -30.75 1.56
CA ASP A 301 15.03 -30.14 0.42
C ASP A 301 14.25 -30.29 -0.91
N ASP A 302 12.95 -30.59 -0.82
CA ASP A 302 12.02 -30.88 -1.94
C ASP A 302 12.39 -32.10 -2.80
N SER A 303 13.38 -32.90 -2.40
CA SER A 303 13.69 -34.16 -3.08
C SER A 303 12.69 -35.27 -2.73
N LEU A 304 12.45 -36.19 -3.68
CA LEU A 304 11.55 -37.33 -3.48
C LEU A 304 12.33 -38.60 -3.15
N VAL A 305 11.92 -39.32 -2.11
CA VAL A 305 12.49 -40.62 -1.73
C VAL A 305 11.41 -41.70 -1.72
N LEU A 306 11.75 -42.87 -2.27
CA LEU A 306 10.95 -44.09 -2.11
C LEU A 306 11.44 -44.86 -0.89
N THR A 307 10.59 -44.97 0.14
CA THR A 307 10.96 -45.53 1.45
C THR A 307 9.79 -46.32 2.04
N PRO A 308 10.02 -47.32 2.91
CA PRO A 308 8.98 -47.77 3.82
C PRO A 308 8.44 -46.58 4.62
N ALA A 309 7.13 -46.48 4.77
CA ALA A 309 6.53 -45.41 5.55
C ALA A 309 5.18 -45.79 6.17
N THR A 310 4.88 -45.13 7.29
CA THR A 310 3.59 -45.10 7.96
C THR A 310 3.11 -43.65 8.03
N ILE A 311 1.99 -43.37 7.37
CA ILE A 311 1.41 -42.03 7.23
C ILE A 311 0.14 -41.96 8.08
N THR A 312 0.12 -41.05 9.04
CA THR A 312 -1.04 -40.80 9.91
C THR A 312 -1.85 -39.64 9.36
N LEU A 313 -3.15 -39.82 9.24
CA LEU A 313 -4.11 -38.88 8.69
C LEU A 313 -5.17 -38.54 9.74
N SER A 314 -5.58 -37.28 9.76
CA SER A 314 -6.76 -36.82 10.49
C SER A 314 -7.96 -36.83 9.53
N PRO A 315 -8.97 -37.68 9.74
CA PRO A 315 -10.19 -37.71 8.92
C PRO A 315 -11.05 -36.45 9.08
N SER A 316 -10.95 -35.75 10.22
CA SER A 316 -11.70 -34.51 10.47
C SER A 316 -11.14 -33.34 9.66
N THR A 317 -9.81 -33.26 9.55
CA THR A 317 -9.14 -32.16 8.85
C THR A 317 -8.74 -32.51 7.42
N GLY A 318 -8.68 -33.80 7.09
CA GLY A 318 -8.17 -34.30 5.81
C GLY A 318 -6.65 -34.16 5.64
N ARG A 319 -5.91 -33.84 6.71
CA ARG A 319 -4.46 -33.57 6.66
C ARG A 319 -3.63 -34.76 7.11
N ILE A 320 -2.42 -34.85 6.56
CA ILE A 320 -1.35 -35.68 7.13
C ILE A 320 -0.92 -35.05 8.46
N VAL A 321 -1.00 -35.85 9.51
CA VAL A 321 -0.62 -35.49 10.89
C VAL A 321 0.83 -35.86 11.14
N ASP A 322 1.27 -37.01 10.63
CA ASP A 322 2.63 -37.52 10.85
C ASP A 322 3.06 -38.47 9.73
N ILE A 323 4.36 -38.53 9.47
CA ILE A 323 5.00 -39.44 8.51
C ILE A 323 6.21 -40.08 9.20
N VAL A 324 6.16 -41.40 9.36
CA VAL A 324 7.29 -42.18 9.88
C VAL A 324 7.90 -42.96 8.72
N HIS A 325 9.22 -42.88 8.55
CA HIS A 325 9.99 -43.59 7.50
C HIS A 325 10.26 -45.06 7.86
N ASP A 326 9.24 -45.75 8.37
CA ASP A 326 9.25 -47.18 8.65
C ASP A 326 7.81 -47.71 8.65
N VAL A 327 7.62 -49.03 8.54
CA VAL A 327 6.30 -49.66 8.67
C VAL A 327 6.07 -50.00 10.15
N LEU A 328 5.27 -49.17 10.82
CA LEU A 328 4.90 -49.36 12.21
C LEU A 328 3.71 -50.32 12.31
N PRO A 329 3.71 -51.29 13.24
CA PRO A 329 2.58 -52.19 13.40
C PRO A 329 1.35 -51.44 13.90
N ALA A 330 0.14 -51.95 13.59
CA ALA A 330 -1.13 -51.37 14.04
C ALA A 330 -1.21 -51.16 15.56
N SER A 331 -0.49 -51.97 16.35
CA SER A 331 -0.39 -51.85 17.81
C SER A 331 0.30 -50.57 18.30
N SER A 332 1.01 -49.86 17.43
CA SER A 332 1.65 -48.58 17.73
C SER A 332 0.66 -47.42 17.81
N PHE A 333 -0.59 -47.64 17.41
CA PHE A 333 -1.65 -46.62 17.37
C PHE A 333 -2.80 -46.99 18.31
N PRO A 334 -3.62 -46.00 18.74
CA PRO A 334 -4.81 -46.27 19.54
C PRO A 334 -5.73 -47.29 18.86
N ALA A 335 -6.40 -48.14 19.65
CA ALA A 335 -7.28 -49.18 19.12
C ALA A 335 -8.47 -48.64 18.29
N SER A 336 -8.77 -47.35 18.39
CA SER A 336 -9.80 -46.67 17.57
C SER A 336 -9.32 -46.25 16.18
N THR A 337 -8.04 -46.43 15.84
CA THR A 337 -7.43 -46.03 14.57
C THR A 337 -7.77 -47.02 13.46
N THR A 338 -8.14 -46.51 12.28
CA THR A 338 -8.28 -47.33 11.08
C THR A 338 -6.90 -47.51 10.45
N TYR A 339 -6.32 -48.70 10.54
CA TYR A 339 -4.99 -49.00 10.01
C TYR A 339 -5.10 -49.82 8.71
N ILE A 340 -4.49 -49.35 7.64
CA ILE A 340 -4.50 -49.98 6.31
C ILE A 340 -3.06 -50.19 5.85
N ASP A 341 -2.65 -51.46 5.73
CA ASP A 341 -1.35 -51.84 5.20
C ASP A 341 -1.47 -52.19 3.71
N HIS A 342 -0.76 -51.44 2.87
CA HIS A 342 -0.69 -51.63 1.43
C HIS A 342 0.46 -52.55 1.00
N GLY A 343 1.26 -53.07 1.93
CA GLY A 343 2.31 -54.06 1.68
C GLY A 343 3.38 -53.53 0.73
N ASP A 344 3.48 -54.13 -0.45
CA ASP A 344 4.44 -53.80 -1.50
C ASP A 344 3.88 -52.84 -2.57
N LYS A 345 2.64 -52.38 -2.44
CA LYS A 345 2.07 -51.39 -3.36
C LYS A 345 2.68 -50.02 -3.11
N VAL A 346 2.92 -49.27 -4.18
CA VAL A 346 3.47 -47.91 -4.06
C VAL A 346 2.38 -46.96 -3.55
N LEU A 347 2.63 -46.33 -2.40
CA LEU A 347 1.89 -45.16 -1.94
C LEU A 347 2.49 -43.90 -2.58
N LEU A 348 1.68 -43.22 -3.38
CA LEU A 348 2.05 -41.98 -4.07
C LEU A 348 1.12 -40.86 -3.60
N PRO A 349 1.62 -39.63 -3.45
CA PRO A 349 0.75 -38.46 -3.35
C PRO A 349 -0.11 -38.37 -4.62
N GLY A 350 -1.42 -38.25 -4.45
CA GLY A 350 -2.33 -37.98 -5.57
C GLY A 350 -2.14 -36.55 -6.05
N LEU A 351 -1.99 -36.36 -7.37
CA LEU A 351 -1.93 -35.02 -7.95
C LEU A 351 -3.34 -34.43 -8.03
N VAL A 352 -3.45 -33.14 -7.73
CA VAL A 352 -4.69 -32.37 -7.90
C VAL A 352 -4.50 -31.43 -9.07
N ASP A 353 -5.22 -31.67 -10.16
CA ASP A 353 -5.27 -30.72 -11.27
C ASP A 353 -6.43 -29.75 -11.01
N ALA A 354 -6.07 -28.56 -10.55
CA ALA A 354 -7.03 -27.52 -10.21
C ALA A 354 -7.60 -26.78 -11.43
N HIS A 355 -7.26 -27.18 -12.68
CA HIS A 355 -7.73 -26.54 -13.90
C HIS A 355 -7.77 -27.54 -15.07
N VAL A 356 -8.93 -28.19 -15.27
CA VAL A 356 -9.16 -29.05 -16.45
C VAL A 356 -10.34 -28.56 -17.28
N HIS A 357 -10.35 -28.94 -18.55
CA HIS A 357 -11.41 -28.59 -19.50
C HIS A 357 -12.15 -29.86 -19.96
N LEU A 358 -13.18 -30.28 -19.21
CA LEU A 358 -14.05 -31.38 -19.61
C LEU A 358 -15.23 -30.81 -20.40
N ASN A 359 -15.27 -31.14 -21.69
CA ASN A 359 -16.12 -30.51 -22.71
C ASN A 359 -17.51 -31.16 -22.79
N GLU A 360 -18.06 -31.59 -21.66
CA GLU A 360 -19.33 -32.29 -21.57
C GLU A 360 -20.23 -31.63 -20.51
N PRO A 361 -21.52 -31.38 -20.80
CA PRO A 361 -22.28 -31.69 -22.02
C PRO A 361 -21.88 -30.86 -23.27
N GLY A 362 -22.29 -31.33 -24.45
CA GLY A 362 -22.37 -30.53 -25.68
C GLY A 362 -21.16 -30.50 -26.61
N ARG A 363 -19.97 -30.90 -26.15
CA ARG A 363 -18.74 -31.05 -26.98
C ARG A 363 -17.97 -32.33 -26.60
N THR A 364 -18.71 -33.38 -26.24
CA THR A 364 -18.19 -34.62 -25.67
C THR A 364 -17.16 -35.30 -26.59
N GLU A 365 -17.23 -35.07 -27.90
CA GLU A 365 -16.31 -35.63 -28.90
C GLU A 365 -14.88 -35.04 -28.85
N TRP A 366 -14.66 -33.94 -28.11
CA TRP A 366 -13.32 -33.41 -27.87
C TRP A 366 -12.64 -34.21 -26.75
N GLU A 367 -13.04 -33.94 -25.51
CA GLU A 367 -12.67 -34.70 -24.32
C GLU A 367 -13.77 -34.50 -23.27
N GLY A 368 -14.52 -35.57 -22.97
CA GLY A 368 -15.61 -35.60 -21.98
C GLY A 368 -15.17 -36.20 -20.64
N PHE A 369 -16.13 -36.40 -19.72
CA PHE A 369 -15.82 -36.88 -18.37
C PHE A 369 -15.16 -38.27 -18.40
N TRP A 370 -15.68 -39.20 -19.20
CA TRP A 370 -15.14 -40.56 -19.30
C TRP A 370 -13.68 -40.59 -19.77
N THR A 371 -13.36 -39.85 -20.82
CA THR A 371 -12.00 -39.87 -21.41
C THR A 371 -11.02 -39.06 -20.57
N GLY A 372 -11.39 -37.84 -20.15
CA GLY A 372 -10.51 -36.94 -19.41
C GLY A 372 -10.18 -37.46 -18.01
N THR A 373 -11.17 -37.92 -17.24
CA THR A 373 -10.93 -38.45 -15.88
C THR A 373 -10.15 -39.76 -15.90
N ARG A 374 -10.31 -40.58 -16.94
CA ARG A 374 -9.53 -41.81 -17.12
C ARG A 374 -8.07 -41.50 -17.50
N ALA A 375 -7.85 -40.47 -18.32
CA ALA A 375 -6.50 -39.98 -18.63
C ALA A 375 -5.82 -39.43 -17.36
N ALA A 376 -6.55 -38.65 -16.56
CA ALA A 376 -6.09 -38.15 -15.26
C ALA A 376 -5.66 -39.30 -14.33
N ALA A 377 -6.51 -40.32 -14.17
CA ALA A 377 -6.19 -41.51 -13.37
C ALA A 377 -4.91 -42.21 -13.85
N SER A 378 -4.75 -42.37 -15.17
CA SER A 378 -3.56 -42.99 -15.76
C SER A 378 -2.29 -42.17 -15.54
N GLY A 379 -2.41 -40.86 -15.37
CA GLY A 379 -1.31 -39.94 -15.08
C GLY A 379 -1.00 -39.77 -13.59
N GLY A 380 -1.74 -40.43 -12.69
CA GLY A 380 -1.59 -40.26 -11.24
C GLY A 380 -2.30 -39.03 -10.66
N VAL A 381 -3.13 -38.37 -11.46
CA VAL A 381 -4.02 -37.29 -10.99
C VAL A 381 -5.27 -37.93 -10.40
N THR A 382 -5.48 -37.73 -9.10
CA THR A 382 -6.59 -38.34 -8.35
C THR A 382 -7.76 -37.40 -8.17
N THR A 383 -7.57 -36.12 -8.46
CA THR A 383 -8.61 -35.10 -8.36
C THR A 383 -8.43 -34.08 -9.46
N VAL A 384 -9.52 -33.76 -10.15
CA VAL A 384 -9.55 -32.70 -11.17
C VAL A 384 -10.65 -31.69 -10.84
N ILE A 385 -10.42 -30.41 -11.14
CA ILE A 385 -11.44 -29.36 -11.01
C ILE A 385 -11.76 -28.78 -12.39
N ASP A 386 -12.97 -29.07 -12.83
CA ASP A 386 -13.43 -28.78 -14.19
C ASP A 386 -13.95 -27.34 -14.35
N MET A 387 -13.60 -26.75 -15.49
CA MET A 387 -13.86 -25.36 -15.86
C MET A 387 -15.31 -25.13 -16.32
N PRO A 388 -15.88 -23.94 -16.06
CA PRO A 388 -17.30 -23.70 -16.30
C PRO A 388 -17.66 -23.53 -17.78
N LEU A 389 -16.71 -23.23 -18.66
CA LEU A 389 -17.00 -22.70 -20.01
C LEU A 389 -17.10 -23.73 -21.13
N ASN A 390 -16.44 -24.87 -20.96
CA ASN A 390 -16.20 -25.79 -22.06
C ASN A 390 -17.39 -26.70 -22.35
N ALA A 391 -18.29 -26.81 -21.38
CA ALA A 391 -19.58 -27.45 -21.54
C ALA A 391 -20.59 -26.50 -22.20
N ILE A 392 -21.54 -27.08 -22.93
CA ILE A 392 -22.71 -26.39 -23.46
C ILE A 392 -23.94 -27.07 -22.86
N PRO A 393 -24.71 -26.38 -21.99
CA PRO A 393 -24.49 -25.01 -21.53
C PRO A 393 -23.30 -24.87 -20.54
N PRO A 394 -22.71 -23.66 -20.42
CA PRO A 394 -21.65 -23.38 -19.45
C PRO A 394 -22.19 -23.38 -18.01
N THR A 395 -21.37 -23.68 -17.02
CA THR A 395 -21.72 -23.70 -15.58
C THR A 395 -21.86 -22.29 -15.00
N THR A 396 -22.77 -21.48 -15.53
CA THR A 396 -22.99 -20.08 -15.11
C THR A 396 -24.27 -19.86 -14.31
N THR A 397 -25.21 -20.81 -14.36
CA THR A 397 -26.44 -20.82 -13.56
C THR A 397 -26.59 -22.13 -12.81
N LEU A 398 -27.46 -22.16 -11.79
CA LEU A 398 -27.76 -23.40 -11.06
C LEU A 398 -28.37 -24.48 -11.97
N ALA A 399 -29.13 -24.09 -13.00
CA ALA A 399 -29.72 -25.03 -13.94
C ALA A 399 -28.64 -25.72 -14.79
N ASP A 400 -27.71 -24.93 -15.35
CA ASP A 400 -26.61 -25.46 -16.16
C ASP A 400 -25.68 -26.36 -15.34
N PHE A 401 -25.43 -25.99 -14.08
CA PHE A 401 -24.64 -26.82 -13.18
C PHE A 401 -25.29 -28.19 -12.92
N LYS A 402 -26.61 -28.24 -12.74
CA LYS A 402 -27.33 -29.51 -12.58
C LYS A 402 -27.26 -30.37 -13.83
N GLU A 403 -27.30 -29.76 -15.02
CA GLU A 403 -27.14 -30.47 -16.28
C GLU A 403 -25.74 -31.07 -16.41
N LYS A 404 -24.71 -30.31 -16.04
CA LYS A 404 -23.32 -30.77 -16.03
C LYS A 404 -23.07 -31.89 -15.01
N LEU A 405 -23.66 -31.79 -13.82
CA LEU A 405 -23.63 -32.87 -12.82
C LEU A 405 -24.25 -34.15 -13.37
N ALA A 406 -25.46 -34.06 -13.95
CA ALA A 406 -26.13 -35.20 -14.55
C ALA A 406 -25.31 -35.84 -15.68
N ALA A 407 -24.62 -35.02 -16.49
CA ALA A 407 -23.73 -35.53 -17.53
C ALA A 407 -22.51 -36.27 -16.96
N SER A 408 -21.99 -35.88 -15.80
CA SER A 408 -20.83 -36.54 -15.17
C SER A 408 -21.16 -37.89 -14.49
N GLU A 409 -22.44 -38.16 -14.19
CA GLU A 409 -22.85 -39.33 -13.43
C GLU A 409 -22.44 -40.64 -14.11
N GLY A 410 -21.71 -41.49 -13.37
CA GLY A 410 -21.26 -42.80 -13.85
C GLY A 410 -20.08 -42.76 -14.84
N GLN A 411 -19.52 -41.58 -15.13
CA GLN A 411 -18.41 -41.44 -16.10
C GLN A 411 -17.04 -41.18 -15.45
N CYS A 412 -17.00 -40.67 -14.22
CA CYS A 412 -15.77 -40.21 -13.57
C CYS A 412 -14.92 -41.35 -12.98
N TRP A 413 -13.63 -41.37 -13.30
CA TRP A 413 -12.63 -42.32 -12.78
C TRP A 413 -11.78 -41.77 -11.63
N VAL A 414 -11.86 -40.47 -11.38
CA VAL A 414 -11.16 -39.72 -10.31
C VAL A 414 -12.15 -38.77 -9.65
N ASP A 415 -11.77 -38.16 -8.53
CA ASP A 415 -12.61 -37.15 -7.89
C ASP A 415 -12.73 -35.91 -8.79
N VAL A 416 -13.96 -35.45 -9.02
CA VAL A 416 -14.23 -34.28 -9.87
C VAL A 416 -14.89 -33.18 -9.05
N GLY A 417 -14.26 -32.01 -9.03
CA GLY A 417 -14.87 -30.76 -8.60
C GLY A 417 -15.27 -29.90 -9.80
N PHE A 418 -16.13 -28.92 -9.55
CA PHE A 418 -16.62 -28.01 -10.60
C PHE A 418 -16.42 -26.56 -10.19
N TYR A 419 -15.95 -25.74 -11.12
CA TYR A 419 -16.03 -24.29 -10.99
C TYR A 419 -17.36 -23.76 -11.51
N GLY A 420 -17.87 -22.71 -10.87
CA GLY A 420 -18.89 -21.84 -11.44
C GLY A 420 -18.27 -20.72 -12.29
N GLY A 421 -18.99 -20.27 -13.32
CA GLY A 421 -18.61 -19.10 -14.11
C GLY A 421 -19.19 -17.82 -13.51
N VAL A 422 -18.39 -16.77 -13.44
CA VAL A 422 -18.86 -15.40 -13.17
C VAL A 422 -18.99 -14.70 -14.50
N ILE A 423 -20.15 -14.12 -14.80
CA ILE A 423 -20.40 -13.34 -16.01
C ILE A 423 -21.24 -12.10 -15.68
N PRO A 424 -21.25 -11.05 -16.50
CA PRO A 424 -22.18 -9.94 -16.32
C PRO A 424 -23.63 -10.44 -16.21
N GLY A 425 -24.32 -10.04 -15.15
CA GLY A 425 -25.74 -10.33 -14.94
C GLY A 425 -26.08 -11.62 -14.19
N ASN A 426 -25.12 -12.50 -13.86
CA ASN A 426 -25.40 -13.76 -13.15
C ASN A 426 -25.16 -13.72 -11.63
N ALA A 427 -25.07 -12.53 -11.02
CA ALA A 427 -24.79 -12.39 -9.59
C ALA A 427 -25.80 -13.13 -8.68
N ALA A 428 -27.06 -13.25 -9.12
CA ALA A 428 -28.11 -13.97 -8.40
C ALA A 428 -27.89 -15.49 -8.36
N ASP A 429 -27.08 -16.05 -9.27
CA ASP A 429 -26.79 -17.48 -9.38
C ASP A 429 -25.57 -17.92 -8.56
N LEU A 430 -24.72 -16.97 -8.14
CA LEU A 430 -23.46 -17.31 -7.45
C LEU A 430 -23.68 -17.99 -6.10
N LEU A 431 -24.56 -17.44 -5.25
CA LEU A 431 -24.86 -18.07 -3.95
C LEU A 431 -25.53 -19.45 -4.13
N PRO A 432 -26.55 -19.61 -4.99
CA PRO A 432 -27.09 -20.93 -5.32
C PRO A 432 -26.06 -21.95 -5.83
N LEU A 433 -25.07 -21.52 -6.61
CA LEU A 433 -23.99 -22.40 -7.08
C LEU A 433 -23.09 -22.85 -5.92
N VAL A 434 -22.74 -21.95 -4.99
CA VAL A 434 -22.00 -22.30 -3.77
C VAL A 434 -22.76 -23.32 -2.94
N GLU A 435 -24.06 -23.08 -2.71
CA GLU A 435 -24.93 -23.98 -1.95
C GLU A 435 -25.07 -25.35 -2.64
N ALA A 436 -24.98 -25.39 -3.97
CA ALA A 436 -24.99 -26.63 -4.75
C ALA A 436 -23.64 -27.37 -4.78
N GLY A 437 -22.56 -26.76 -4.28
CA GLY A 437 -21.28 -27.43 -4.05
C GLY A 437 -20.17 -27.16 -5.07
N VAL A 438 -20.26 -26.10 -5.88
CA VAL A 438 -19.10 -25.67 -6.69
C VAL A 438 -17.91 -25.33 -5.79
N ARG A 439 -16.68 -25.65 -6.25
CA ARG A 439 -15.45 -25.50 -5.45
C ARG A 439 -14.83 -24.11 -5.53
N GLY A 440 -15.28 -23.31 -6.49
CA GLY A 440 -14.86 -21.93 -6.65
C GLY A 440 -15.49 -21.31 -7.88
N PHE A 441 -14.98 -20.14 -8.26
CA PHE A 441 -15.46 -19.39 -9.41
C PHE A 441 -14.34 -18.99 -10.34
N LYS A 442 -14.62 -18.95 -11.64
CA LYS A 442 -13.73 -18.41 -12.67
C LYS A 442 -14.41 -17.21 -13.33
N GLY A 443 -13.74 -16.07 -13.29
CA GLY A 443 -14.15 -14.86 -13.98
C GLY A 443 -13.29 -14.63 -15.22
N PHE A 444 -13.91 -14.28 -16.34
CA PHE A 444 -13.26 -14.04 -17.61
C PHE A 444 -13.11 -12.53 -17.85
N LEU A 445 -11.87 -12.10 -18.03
CA LEU A 445 -11.50 -10.68 -18.23
C LEU A 445 -11.38 -10.30 -19.70
N ILE A 446 -11.40 -11.29 -20.60
CA ILE A 446 -11.35 -11.17 -22.06
C ILE A 446 -12.29 -12.21 -22.70
N GLU A 447 -12.54 -12.07 -24.00
CA GLU A 447 -13.38 -12.99 -24.77
C GLU A 447 -12.89 -14.44 -24.67
N SER A 448 -13.76 -15.36 -24.26
CA SER A 448 -13.41 -16.77 -23.96
C SER A 448 -13.64 -17.71 -25.15
N GLY A 449 -14.06 -17.20 -26.31
CA GLY A 449 -14.31 -17.98 -27.52
C GLY A 449 -15.57 -18.86 -27.48
N THR A 450 -16.52 -18.57 -26.59
CA THR A 450 -17.80 -19.30 -26.45
C THR A 450 -19.01 -18.37 -26.68
N TYR A 451 -20.25 -18.87 -26.71
CA TYR A 451 -21.42 -18.12 -27.23
C TYR A 451 -21.70 -16.77 -26.52
N ALA A 452 -22.39 -15.89 -27.26
CA ALA A 452 -22.53 -14.43 -27.10
C ALA A 452 -22.97 -13.83 -25.74
N GLY A 453 -23.33 -14.64 -24.73
CA GLY A 453 -23.65 -14.17 -23.37
C GLY A 453 -22.45 -14.12 -22.42
N ILE A 454 -21.40 -14.89 -22.72
CA ILE A 454 -20.22 -15.07 -21.85
C ILE A 454 -19.07 -14.12 -22.25
N ASN A 455 -19.10 -13.62 -23.48
CA ASN A 455 -18.04 -12.78 -24.06
C ASN A 455 -18.13 -11.31 -23.65
N SER A 456 -19.02 -10.96 -22.73
CA SER A 456 -19.02 -9.63 -22.13
C SER A 456 -18.03 -9.63 -20.97
N PRO A 457 -16.95 -8.84 -21.02
CA PRO A 457 -16.01 -8.74 -19.91
C PRO A 457 -16.76 -8.42 -18.61
N ILE A 458 -16.47 -9.16 -17.53
CA ILE A 458 -17.02 -8.86 -16.19
C ILE A 458 -16.50 -7.51 -15.69
N SER A 459 -15.33 -7.14 -16.21
CA SER A 459 -14.72 -5.84 -16.11
C SER A 459 -15.45 -4.81 -16.99
N PRO A 460 -16.20 -3.85 -16.43
CA PRO A 460 -16.32 -2.56 -17.10
C PRO A 460 -14.90 -2.05 -17.45
N ASP A 461 -14.75 -1.21 -18.47
CA ASP A 461 -13.45 -0.60 -18.84
C ASP A 461 -12.73 0.07 -17.65
N GLY A 462 -13.47 0.35 -16.58
CA GLY A 462 -12.96 0.80 -15.28
C GLY A 462 -12.39 -0.26 -14.32
N ILE A 463 -12.39 -1.58 -14.55
CA ILE A 463 -11.73 -2.53 -13.61
C ILE A 463 -10.19 -2.52 -13.74
N LEU A 464 -9.64 -1.90 -14.79
CA LEU A 464 -8.25 -1.39 -14.79
C LEU A 464 -8.00 -0.28 -13.74
N SER A 465 -9.01 0.08 -12.93
CA SER A 465 -8.93 1.12 -11.89
C SER A 465 -8.90 0.61 -10.44
N ASP A 466 -8.37 -0.61 -10.24
CA ASP A 466 -7.70 -0.99 -8.98
C ASP A 466 -8.63 -1.14 -7.74
N VAL A 467 -9.57 -2.09 -7.80
CA VAL A 467 -10.40 -2.48 -6.63
C VAL A 467 -10.38 -4.00 -6.42
N ASN A 468 -9.76 -4.45 -5.31
CA ASN A 468 -9.75 -5.86 -4.88
C ASN A 468 -10.43 -6.03 -3.50
N PRO A 469 -11.70 -6.46 -3.42
CA PRO A 469 -12.50 -6.39 -2.20
C PRO A 469 -12.10 -7.35 -1.06
N THR A 470 -11.14 -8.26 -1.26
CA THR A 470 -10.71 -9.24 -0.24
C THR A 470 -9.39 -8.91 0.44
N SER A 471 -8.70 -7.84 0.01
CA SER A 471 -7.45 -7.43 0.66
C SER A 471 -7.73 -6.46 1.81
N PRO A 472 -7.21 -6.70 3.04
CA PRO A 472 -7.25 -5.71 4.13
C PRO A 472 -6.46 -4.42 3.80
N PHE A 473 -5.85 -4.38 2.61
CA PHE A 473 -5.00 -3.31 2.10
C PHE A 473 -5.65 -2.53 0.95
N THR A 474 -6.96 -2.72 0.74
CA THR A 474 -7.78 -1.91 -0.17
C THR A 474 -8.83 -1.13 0.62
N GLY A 475 -9.08 0.12 0.23
CA GLY A 475 -10.25 0.86 0.71
C GLY A 475 -11.55 0.23 0.17
N PRO A 476 -12.71 0.51 0.77
CA PRO A 476 -13.97 -0.05 0.31
C PRO A 476 -14.28 0.34 -1.16
N PRO A 477 -15.04 -0.49 -1.90
CA PRO A 477 -15.44 -0.19 -3.27
C PRO A 477 -16.18 1.15 -3.32
N LEU A 478 -15.77 2.04 -4.22
CA LEU A 478 -16.53 3.26 -4.50
C LEU A 478 -17.79 2.88 -5.29
N ASP A 479 -18.92 3.41 -4.82
CA ASP A 479 -20.25 3.22 -5.40
C ASP A 479 -20.25 3.54 -6.92
N PRO A 480 -20.72 2.64 -7.81
CA PRO A 480 -20.75 2.84 -9.27
C PRO A 480 -21.52 4.09 -9.72
N GLN A 481 -22.34 4.69 -8.87
CA GLN A 481 -22.97 5.99 -9.14
C GLN A 481 -21.99 7.19 -9.03
N GLN A 482 -20.70 6.96 -8.74
CA GLN A 482 -19.67 8.01 -8.53
C GLN A 482 -18.74 8.26 -9.74
N SER A 483 -19.06 7.77 -10.94
CA SER A 483 -18.25 7.91 -12.18
C SER A 483 -18.14 9.33 -12.76
N ASN A 484 -18.55 10.36 -12.01
CA ASN A 484 -18.60 11.77 -12.45
C ASN A 484 -17.41 12.60 -11.92
N SER A 485 -16.26 11.97 -11.72
CA SER A 485 -15.03 12.64 -11.27
C SER A 485 -13.97 12.55 -12.34
N ASP A 486 -13.51 13.70 -12.83
CA ASP A 486 -12.38 13.83 -13.78
C ASP A 486 -11.03 13.34 -13.22
N ILE A 487 -11.00 12.84 -11.98
CA ILE A 487 -9.81 12.30 -11.31
C ILE A 487 -9.91 10.77 -11.26
N LEU A 488 -8.89 10.10 -11.79
CA LEU A 488 -8.78 8.64 -11.83
C LEU A 488 -8.50 8.05 -10.43
N PRO A 489 -8.97 6.82 -10.13
CA PRO A 489 -8.63 6.13 -8.89
C PRO A 489 -7.13 6.01 -8.64
N SER A 490 -6.33 5.72 -9.68
CA SER A 490 -4.87 5.68 -9.61
C SER A 490 -4.26 7.03 -9.22
N GLN A 491 -4.80 8.15 -9.68
CA GLN A 491 -4.34 9.49 -9.31
C GLN A 491 -4.71 9.85 -7.85
N ARG A 492 -5.87 9.39 -7.35
CA ARG A 492 -6.20 9.51 -5.93
C ARG A 492 -5.26 8.65 -5.08
N ARG A 493 -5.02 7.42 -5.51
CA ARG A 493 -4.11 6.47 -4.88
C ARG A 493 -2.69 7.04 -4.78
N LEU A 494 -2.23 7.71 -5.85
CA LEU A 494 -0.98 8.47 -5.89
C LEU A 494 -0.95 9.60 -4.85
N ALA A 495 -2.01 10.41 -4.74
CA ALA A 495 -2.07 11.50 -3.76
C ALA A 495 -1.91 11.00 -2.31
N GLU A 496 -2.47 9.82 -2.01
CA GLU A 496 -2.31 9.17 -0.72
C GLU A 496 -0.89 8.61 -0.54
N ILE A 497 -0.29 7.98 -1.57
CA ILE A 497 1.11 7.49 -1.55
C ILE A 497 2.07 8.65 -1.28
N THR A 498 1.89 9.79 -1.94
CA THR A 498 2.68 11.01 -1.74
C THR A 498 2.67 11.46 -0.27
N GLU A 499 1.53 11.40 0.41
CA GLU A 499 1.42 11.78 1.83
C GLU A 499 2.02 10.73 2.76
N LEU A 500 1.92 9.43 2.43
CA LEU A 500 2.56 8.36 3.21
C LEU A 500 4.08 8.46 3.16
N ILE A 501 4.66 8.69 1.97
CA ILE A 501 6.12 8.91 1.81
C ILE A 501 6.56 10.13 2.63
N HIS A 502 5.81 11.24 2.54
CA HIS A 502 6.13 12.43 3.33
C HIS A 502 6.03 12.17 4.84
N THR A 503 5.01 11.46 5.29
CA THR A 503 4.80 11.22 6.72
C THR A 503 5.84 10.26 7.27
N SER A 504 6.25 9.26 6.48
CA SER A 504 7.36 8.37 6.80
C SER A 504 8.64 9.17 7.04
N SER A 505 9.00 10.08 6.11
CA SER A 505 10.20 10.90 6.26
C SER A 505 10.17 11.77 7.53
N LEU A 506 9.01 12.32 7.91
CA LEU A 506 8.89 13.10 9.15
C LEU A 506 9.15 12.27 10.42
N LEU A 507 8.74 10.99 10.43
CA LEU A 507 8.96 10.09 11.57
C LEU A 507 10.44 9.74 11.71
N HIS A 508 11.13 9.50 10.60
CA HIS A 508 12.57 9.26 10.59
C HIS A 508 13.36 10.54 10.95
N ASP A 509 12.98 11.70 10.41
CA ASP A 509 13.59 13.01 10.70
C ASP A 509 13.58 13.33 12.21
N ASP A 510 12.50 13.01 12.92
CA ASP A 510 12.39 13.24 14.36
C ASP A 510 13.48 12.49 15.16
N VAL A 511 13.87 11.29 14.71
CA VAL A 511 14.96 10.50 15.30
C VAL A 511 16.32 11.06 14.90
N ILE A 512 16.47 11.44 13.62
CA ILE A 512 17.70 11.96 13.00
C ILE A 512 18.11 13.32 13.60
N ASP A 513 17.14 14.19 13.90
CA ASP A 513 17.39 15.56 14.37
C ASP A 513 17.17 15.77 15.87
N HIS A 514 16.88 14.69 16.63
CA HIS A 514 16.54 14.77 18.06
C HIS A 514 15.48 15.85 18.36
N SER A 515 14.49 15.97 17.47
CA SER A 515 13.49 17.02 17.55
C SER A 515 12.72 16.94 18.87
N VAL A 516 12.39 18.09 19.48
CA VAL A 516 11.60 18.14 20.72
C VAL A 516 10.11 18.34 20.45
N SER A 517 9.75 18.95 19.32
CA SER A 517 8.35 19.19 18.93
C SER A 517 8.14 19.18 17.42
N ARG A 518 6.93 18.83 16.99
CA ARG A 518 6.48 18.79 15.60
C ARG A 518 5.01 19.16 15.51
N ARG A 519 4.65 20.10 14.62
CA ARG A 519 3.26 20.58 14.41
C ARG A 519 2.55 20.99 15.71
N GLY A 520 3.28 21.60 16.66
CA GLY A 520 2.74 22.03 17.95
C GLY A 520 2.49 20.91 18.98
N SER A 521 2.84 19.66 18.65
CA SER A 521 2.83 18.51 19.57
C SER A 521 4.27 18.06 19.87
N PRO A 522 4.51 17.24 20.91
CA PRO A 522 5.79 16.55 21.06
C PRO A 522 6.20 15.81 19.77
N SER A 523 7.50 15.62 19.57
CA SER A 523 8.00 14.80 18.46
C SER A 523 7.71 13.30 18.71
N ALA A 524 7.64 12.50 17.65
CA ALA A 524 7.26 11.09 17.76
C ALA A 524 8.29 10.27 18.56
N ASN A 525 9.56 10.62 18.44
CA ASN A 525 10.65 9.99 19.20
C ASN A 525 10.56 10.27 20.71
N LEU A 526 10.06 11.45 21.12
CA LEU A 526 9.83 11.75 22.54
C LEU A 526 8.55 11.10 23.08
N GLU A 527 7.47 11.13 22.31
CA GLU A 527 6.18 10.57 22.72
C GLU A 527 6.19 9.03 22.75
N PHE A 528 6.89 8.39 21.80
CA PHE A 528 6.81 6.93 21.59
C PHE A 528 8.14 6.19 21.62
N SER A 529 9.28 6.87 21.79
CA SER A 529 10.67 6.37 21.63
C SER A 529 11.19 6.33 20.19
N ASN A 530 12.51 6.35 20.03
CA ASN A 530 13.20 6.19 18.74
C ASN A 530 12.77 4.89 18.03
N LYS A 531 12.69 3.78 18.76
CA LYS A 531 12.28 2.46 18.23
C LYS A 531 10.94 2.55 17.51
N MET A 532 9.94 3.15 18.15
CA MET A 532 8.60 3.24 17.59
C MET A 532 8.51 4.25 16.44
N ALA A 533 9.31 5.32 16.47
CA ALA A 533 9.36 6.29 15.38
C ALA A 533 9.97 5.67 14.10
N VAL A 534 11.08 4.94 14.21
CA VAL A 534 11.70 4.22 13.08
C VAL A 534 10.73 3.17 12.53
N LEU A 535 10.20 2.28 13.37
CA LEU A 535 9.26 1.23 12.94
C LEU A 535 7.99 1.79 12.28
N ALA A 536 7.45 2.91 12.80
CA ALA A 536 6.30 3.55 12.17
C ALA A 536 6.66 4.18 10.82
N GLY A 537 7.85 4.78 10.68
CA GLY A 537 8.38 5.27 9.42
C GLY A 537 8.50 4.16 8.37
N ASP A 538 9.11 3.03 8.74
CA ASP A 538 9.31 1.87 7.87
C ASP A 538 7.98 1.23 7.48
N PHE A 539 7.04 1.15 8.43
CA PHE A 539 5.69 0.67 8.17
C PHE A 539 5.00 1.54 7.10
N LEU A 540 5.01 2.87 7.26
CA LEU A 540 4.41 3.77 6.26
C LEU A 540 5.06 3.62 4.89
N LEU A 541 6.38 3.44 4.83
CA LEU A 541 7.12 3.31 3.59
C LEU A 541 6.86 1.97 2.90
N GLY A 542 6.76 0.87 3.65
CA GLY A 542 6.35 -0.44 3.14
C GLY A 542 4.93 -0.39 2.56
N ARG A 543 4.00 0.26 3.26
CA ARG A 543 2.62 0.46 2.78
C ARG A 543 2.56 1.32 1.52
N ALA A 544 3.34 2.40 1.46
CA ALA A 544 3.48 3.23 0.29
C ALA A 544 4.06 2.46 -0.90
N SER A 545 5.05 1.58 -0.67
CA SER A 545 5.70 0.77 -1.70
C SER A 545 4.75 -0.25 -2.33
N VAL A 546 3.95 -0.95 -1.52
CA VAL A 546 2.91 -1.87 -2.02
C VAL A 546 1.85 -1.12 -2.82
N ALA A 547 1.36 0.01 -2.29
CA ALA A 547 0.37 0.82 -2.99
C ALA A 547 0.92 1.39 -4.31
N LEU A 548 2.20 1.77 -4.35
CA LEU A 548 2.89 2.26 -5.54
C LEU A 548 3.05 1.16 -6.59
N ALA A 549 3.47 -0.04 -6.19
CA ALA A 549 3.58 -1.20 -7.09
C ALA A 549 2.25 -1.54 -7.77
N ARG A 550 1.14 -1.41 -7.03
CA ARG A 550 -0.22 -1.65 -7.52
C ARG A 550 -0.75 -0.62 -8.50
N LEU A 551 -0.09 0.54 -8.64
CA LEU A 551 -0.39 1.44 -9.75
C LEU A 551 -0.06 0.82 -11.12
N ARG A 552 0.78 -0.23 -11.16
CA ARG A 552 1.15 -0.99 -12.37
C ARG A 552 1.70 -0.13 -13.52
N ASP A 553 2.26 1.03 -13.20
CA ASP A 553 2.92 1.93 -14.15
C ASP A 553 4.40 2.07 -13.76
N ALA A 554 5.28 1.46 -14.56
CA ALA A 554 6.71 1.39 -14.26
C ALA A 554 7.38 2.77 -14.22
N GLU A 555 6.95 3.74 -15.03
CA GLU A 555 7.51 5.09 -15.02
C GLU A 555 7.10 5.83 -13.74
N VAL A 556 5.84 5.71 -13.33
CA VAL A 556 5.34 6.26 -12.06
C VAL A 556 6.04 5.61 -10.87
N ILE A 557 6.20 4.29 -10.87
CA ILE A 557 6.91 3.57 -9.81
C ILE A 557 8.37 4.06 -9.73
N GLU A 558 9.08 4.18 -10.86
CA GLU A 558 10.46 4.68 -10.87
C GLU A 558 10.55 6.12 -10.37
N LEU A 559 9.62 7.00 -10.77
CA LEU A 559 9.59 8.38 -10.32
C LEU A 559 9.45 8.50 -8.80
N LEU A 560 8.50 7.78 -8.21
CA LEU A 560 8.23 7.86 -6.77
C LEU A 560 9.30 7.12 -5.95
N ALA A 561 9.82 5.99 -6.44
CA ALA A 561 10.98 5.33 -5.84
C ALA A 561 12.20 6.26 -5.82
N THR A 562 12.40 7.03 -6.90
CA THR A 562 13.47 8.04 -6.98
C THR A 562 13.26 9.17 -5.97
N VAL A 563 12.01 9.49 -5.59
CA VAL A 563 11.76 10.47 -4.50
C VAL A 563 12.35 9.99 -3.19
N ILE A 564 12.14 8.71 -2.82
CA ILE A 564 12.67 8.15 -1.56
C ILE A 564 14.19 8.35 -1.51
N ALA A 565 14.90 8.02 -2.60
CA ALA A 565 16.35 8.26 -2.70
C ALA A 565 16.73 9.75 -2.64
N ASN A 566 15.96 10.64 -3.29
CA ASN A 566 16.24 12.08 -3.24
C ASN A 566 16.09 12.65 -1.82
N LEU A 567 15.07 12.22 -1.06
CA LEU A 567 14.85 12.72 0.31
C LEU A 567 16.09 12.42 1.17
N VAL A 568 16.57 11.18 1.10
CA VAL A 568 17.77 10.74 1.84
C VAL A 568 19.04 11.44 1.34
N GLU A 569 19.23 11.60 0.03
CA GLU A 569 20.36 12.37 -0.51
C GLU A 569 20.34 13.83 -0.05
N GLY A 570 19.14 14.43 0.05
CA GLY A 570 18.93 15.75 0.62
C GLY A 570 19.37 15.85 2.08
N GLU A 571 19.08 14.84 2.90
CA GLU A 571 19.56 14.77 4.29
C GLU A 571 21.08 14.59 4.38
N PHE A 572 21.68 13.76 3.53
CA PHE A 572 23.14 13.63 3.47
C PHE A 572 23.84 14.93 3.07
N MET A 573 23.26 15.70 2.13
CA MET A 573 23.76 17.02 1.79
C MET A 573 23.69 17.97 2.99
N GLN A 574 22.62 17.90 3.78
CA GLN A 574 22.51 18.69 5.00
C GLN A 574 23.65 18.34 5.99
N LEU A 575 23.89 17.05 6.21
CA LEU A 575 24.95 16.54 7.09
C LEU A 575 26.37 16.91 6.65
N LYS A 576 26.69 16.81 5.35
CA LYS A 576 28.02 17.16 4.84
C LYS A 576 28.33 18.64 5.00
N ASN A 577 27.33 19.49 4.86
CA ASN A 577 27.46 20.93 5.13
C ASN A 577 27.79 21.18 6.62
N THR A 578 27.33 20.30 7.51
CA THR A 578 27.70 20.28 8.93
C THR A 578 29.08 19.63 9.19
N ALA A 579 29.79 19.09 8.20
CA ALA A 579 31.06 18.34 8.42
C ALA A 579 32.30 18.97 7.76
N GLN A 580 32.15 19.93 6.84
CA GLN A 580 33.30 20.61 6.23
C GLN A 580 33.83 21.73 7.15
N ASP A 581 34.96 21.45 7.79
CA ASP A 581 35.68 22.32 8.73
C ASP A 581 36.47 23.46 8.05
N GLU A 582 35.85 24.19 7.14
CA GLU A 582 36.40 25.51 6.80
C GLU A 582 36.06 26.48 7.93
N ARG A 583 37.07 26.88 8.71
CA ARG A 583 36.87 27.78 9.87
C ARG A 583 36.36 29.18 9.47
N ASN A 584 36.59 29.57 8.23
CA ASN A 584 36.14 30.84 7.67
C ASN A 584 35.88 30.69 6.16
N PRO A 585 34.77 30.04 5.77
CA PRO A 585 34.42 29.89 4.37
C PRO A 585 34.23 31.28 3.74
N ALA A 586 34.40 31.34 2.42
CA ALA A 586 34.06 32.53 1.64
C ALA A 586 32.68 32.32 1.00
N TRP A 587 31.91 33.40 0.86
CA TRP A 587 30.68 33.34 0.08
C TRP A 587 30.98 32.97 -1.37
N SER A 588 30.20 32.06 -1.93
CA SER A 588 30.31 31.66 -3.34
C SER A 588 28.95 31.35 -3.93
N GLN A 589 28.84 31.40 -5.27
CA GLN A 589 27.60 31.06 -5.96
C GLN A 589 27.28 29.55 -5.81
N GLU A 590 28.31 28.71 -5.72
CA GLU A 590 28.19 27.28 -5.49
C GLU A 590 27.50 26.96 -4.16
N ALA A 591 27.66 27.80 -3.13
CA ALA A 591 26.94 27.63 -1.86
C ALA A 591 25.42 27.81 -2.01
N VAL A 592 25.00 28.77 -2.85
CA VAL A 592 23.58 28.99 -3.17
C VAL A 592 23.05 27.84 -4.03
N ASP A 593 23.82 27.39 -5.02
CA ASP A 593 23.45 26.27 -5.89
C ASP A 593 23.34 24.95 -5.09
N TYR A 594 24.25 24.73 -4.14
CA TYR A 594 24.19 23.61 -3.21
C TYR A 594 22.94 23.65 -2.35
N TYR A 595 22.60 24.82 -1.78
CA TYR A 595 21.36 25.03 -1.04
C TYR A 595 20.12 24.74 -1.89
N LEU A 596 20.06 25.24 -3.14
CA LEU A 596 18.93 25.00 -4.04
C LEU A 596 18.82 23.53 -4.43
N ARG A 597 19.95 22.85 -4.65
CA ARG A 597 19.98 21.41 -4.92
C ARG A 597 19.48 20.60 -3.73
N LYS A 598 19.94 20.91 -2.52
CA LYS A 598 19.44 20.32 -1.26
C LYS A 598 17.92 20.52 -1.13
N THR A 599 17.46 21.75 -1.34
CA THR A 599 16.04 22.14 -1.24
C THR A 599 15.18 21.43 -2.28
N TYR A 600 15.69 21.25 -3.49
CA TYR A 600 15.04 20.42 -4.49
C TYR A 600 14.91 18.97 -4.02
N LEU A 601 16.01 18.35 -3.58
CA LEU A 601 16.02 16.94 -3.18
C LEU A 601 15.12 16.66 -1.97
N LYS A 602 15.23 17.47 -0.91
CA LYS A 602 14.51 17.32 0.37
C LYS A 602 13.03 17.71 0.29
N THR A 603 12.66 18.70 -0.53
CA THR A 603 11.29 19.25 -0.53
C THR A 603 10.63 19.18 -1.90
N ALA A 604 11.21 19.79 -2.93
CA ALA A 604 10.52 19.96 -4.22
C ALA A 604 10.45 18.66 -5.06
N SER A 605 11.31 17.69 -4.80
CA SER A 605 11.39 16.44 -5.57
C SER A 605 10.11 15.61 -5.43
N LEU A 606 9.54 15.54 -4.23
CA LEU A 606 8.29 14.83 -3.97
C LEU A 606 7.11 15.48 -4.69
N ILE A 607 7.00 16.82 -4.62
CA ILE A 607 5.90 17.56 -5.26
C ILE A 607 6.00 17.48 -6.78
N SER A 608 7.19 17.77 -7.34
CA SER A 608 7.44 17.74 -8.79
C SER A 608 7.18 16.36 -9.41
N LYS A 609 7.71 15.29 -8.81
CA LYS A 609 7.52 13.93 -9.33
C LYS A 609 6.10 13.43 -9.13
N SER A 610 5.41 13.83 -8.06
CA SER A 610 3.99 13.50 -7.88
C SER A 610 3.09 14.23 -8.90
N CYS A 611 3.40 15.48 -9.26
CA CYS A 611 2.69 16.18 -10.34
C CYS A 611 2.90 15.50 -11.70
N ARG A 612 4.16 15.16 -12.02
CA ARG A 612 4.52 14.41 -13.23
C ARG A 612 3.81 13.06 -13.30
N ALA A 613 3.85 12.28 -12.21
CA ALA A 613 3.18 11.00 -12.11
C ALA A 613 1.66 11.11 -12.26
N SER A 614 1.05 12.16 -11.71
CA SER A 614 -0.39 12.42 -11.86
C SER A 614 -0.77 12.64 -13.33
N ALA A 615 0.04 13.40 -14.08
CA ALA A 615 -0.16 13.62 -15.51
C ALA A 615 0.05 12.35 -16.34
N LEU A 616 1.06 11.53 -16.00
CA LEU A 616 1.32 10.23 -16.64
C LEU A 616 0.16 9.25 -16.46
N LEU A 617 -0.34 9.09 -15.23
CA LEU A 617 -1.51 8.25 -14.94
C LEU A 617 -2.77 8.72 -15.70
N GLY A 618 -2.87 10.03 -15.98
CA GLY A 618 -3.93 10.63 -16.78
C GLY A 618 -3.74 10.48 -18.30
N ASN A 619 -2.71 9.76 -18.75
CA ASN A 619 -2.30 9.60 -20.16
C ASN A 619 -2.12 10.93 -20.90
N ALA A 620 -1.61 11.97 -20.22
CA ALA A 620 -1.32 13.25 -20.84
C ALA A 620 -0.16 13.15 -21.83
N ASP A 621 -0.10 14.05 -22.81
CA ASP A 621 1.02 14.12 -23.74
C ASP A 621 2.32 14.58 -23.06
N ALA A 622 3.46 14.34 -23.71
CA ALA A 622 4.78 14.60 -23.12
C ALA A 622 4.97 16.07 -22.71
N ALA A 623 4.42 17.02 -23.47
CA ALA A 623 4.50 18.43 -23.15
C ALA A 623 3.73 18.75 -21.85
N THR A 624 2.52 18.21 -21.68
CA THR A 624 1.75 18.37 -20.44
C THR A 624 2.44 17.71 -19.24
N VAL A 625 3.06 16.53 -19.44
CA VAL A 625 3.78 15.83 -18.37
C VAL A 625 4.99 16.64 -17.88
N GLU A 626 5.78 17.21 -18.78
CA GLU A 626 6.94 18.05 -18.40
C GLU A 626 6.49 19.39 -17.79
N ALA A 627 5.41 19.99 -18.28
CA ALA A 627 4.79 21.17 -17.67
C ALA A 627 4.34 20.91 -16.22
N ALA A 628 3.69 19.76 -15.97
CA ALA A 628 3.29 19.34 -14.62
C ALA A 628 4.49 19.14 -13.68
N TYR A 629 5.59 18.56 -14.18
CA TYR A 629 6.84 18.45 -13.44
C TYR A 629 7.44 19.82 -13.09
N ALA A 630 7.53 20.72 -14.08
CA ALA A 630 8.07 22.06 -13.90
C ALA A 630 7.26 22.88 -12.89
N TYR A 631 5.93 22.82 -12.96
CA TYR A 631 5.04 23.42 -11.97
C TYR A 631 5.38 22.95 -10.55
N GLY A 632 5.38 21.64 -10.31
CA GLY A 632 5.61 21.10 -8.97
C GLY A 632 7.02 21.38 -8.44
N LYS A 633 8.03 21.42 -9.33
CA LYS A 633 9.41 21.76 -8.98
C LYS A 633 9.49 23.20 -8.48
N ASN A 634 8.96 24.13 -9.26
CA ASN A 634 9.00 25.54 -8.96
C ASN A 634 8.15 25.90 -7.74
N LEU A 635 6.95 25.32 -7.61
CA LEU A 635 6.12 25.46 -6.41
C LEU A 635 6.83 24.97 -5.15
N GLY A 636 7.47 23.80 -5.21
CA GLY A 636 8.18 23.24 -4.06
C GLY A 636 9.38 24.08 -3.61
N LEU A 637 10.12 24.66 -4.56
CA LEU A 637 11.23 25.57 -4.26
C LEU A 637 10.73 26.88 -3.65
N ALA A 638 9.68 27.49 -4.24
CA ALA A 638 9.06 28.70 -3.69
C ALA A 638 8.53 28.46 -2.26
N PHE A 639 7.91 27.30 -2.02
CA PHE A 639 7.35 26.93 -0.72
C PHE A 639 8.43 26.86 0.37
N GLN A 640 9.58 26.23 0.08
CA GLN A 640 10.68 26.13 1.04
C GLN A 640 11.37 27.48 1.26
N LEU A 641 11.61 28.27 0.22
CA LEU A 641 12.21 29.60 0.35
C LEU A 641 11.39 30.52 1.27
N VAL A 642 10.05 30.42 1.21
CA VAL A 642 9.16 31.14 2.12
C VAL A 642 9.26 30.60 3.54
N ASP A 643 9.32 29.27 3.72
CA ASP A 643 9.48 28.63 5.03
C ASP A 643 10.75 29.13 5.73
N ASP A 644 11.89 29.10 5.02
CA ASP A 644 13.18 29.59 5.51
C ASP A 644 13.14 31.08 5.86
N MET A 645 12.35 31.89 5.13
CA MET A 645 12.14 33.30 5.44
C MET A 645 11.32 33.53 6.71
N LEU A 646 10.33 32.68 6.97
CA LEU A 646 9.48 32.77 8.14
C LEU A 646 10.26 32.46 9.42
N ASP A 647 11.32 31.65 9.36
CA ASP A 647 12.19 31.32 10.49
C ASP A 647 12.91 32.56 11.08
N TYR A 648 13.19 33.59 10.27
CA TYR A 648 13.84 34.83 10.74
C TYR A 648 12.84 35.92 11.19
N THR A 649 11.69 36.00 10.50
CA THR A 649 10.79 37.15 10.56
C THR A 649 9.70 37.06 11.62
N ARG A 650 9.45 35.87 12.18
CA ARG A 650 8.35 35.64 13.11
C ARG A 650 8.75 35.65 14.58
N SER A 651 7.73 35.80 15.43
CA SER A 651 7.84 35.67 16.88
C SER A 651 7.66 34.21 17.32
N GLU A 652 8.29 33.82 18.42
CA GLU A 652 8.34 32.45 18.97
C GLU A 652 6.95 31.86 19.23
N LYS A 653 5.97 32.70 19.55
CA LYS A 653 4.58 32.33 19.80
C LYS A 653 3.81 31.86 18.56
N ASP A 654 4.23 32.25 17.36
CA ASP A 654 3.46 32.06 16.13
C ASP A 654 3.88 30.84 15.28
N LEU A 655 5.13 30.39 15.43
CA LEU A 655 5.75 29.28 14.66
C LEU A 655 5.54 27.91 15.31
N GLY A 656 5.34 27.85 16.64
CA GLY A 656 5.29 26.57 17.37
C GLY A 656 6.65 25.86 17.48
N LYS A 657 7.75 26.57 17.17
CA LYS A 657 9.16 26.22 17.33
C LYS A 657 9.92 27.47 17.83
N PRO A 658 11.07 27.32 18.52
CA PRO A 658 11.94 28.46 18.84
C PRO A 658 12.33 29.21 17.55
N VAL A 659 12.44 30.53 17.59
CA VAL A 659 12.77 31.34 16.40
C VAL A 659 14.25 31.22 16.09
N GLY A 660 14.61 30.95 14.83
CA GLY A 660 15.99 30.67 14.46
C GLY A 660 16.39 29.22 14.70
N ALA A 661 15.41 28.30 14.67
CA ALA A 661 15.67 26.88 14.87
C ALA A 661 16.64 26.32 13.82
N ASP A 662 16.63 26.85 12.59
CA ASP A 662 17.57 26.44 11.56
C ASP A 662 19.01 26.83 11.93
N LEU A 663 19.21 28.02 12.52
CA LEU A 663 20.52 28.47 12.99
C LEU A 663 21.00 27.66 14.20
N GLU A 664 20.10 27.31 15.12
CA GLU A 664 20.41 26.42 16.26
C GLU A 664 20.84 25.02 15.80
N LEU A 665 20.32 24.56 14.66
CA LEU A 665 20.73 23.32 14.01
C LEU A 665 22.00 23.48 13.13
N GLY A 666 22.63 24.66 13.14
CA GLY A 666 23.85 24.93 12.37
C GLY A 666 23.62 25.15 10.88
N LEU A 667 22.39 25.43 10.45
CA LEU A 667 22.01 25.47 9.04
C LEU A 667 22.01 26.91 8.48
N ALA A 668 22.77 27.12 7.41
CA ALA A 668 22.71 28.34 6.61
C ALA A 668 21.63 28.22 5.51
N THR A 669 20.51 28.92 5.69
CA THR A 669 19.39 28.97 4.72
C THR A 669 19.45 30.21 3.82
N ALA A 670 18.57 30.29 2.82
CA ALA A 670 18.61 31.34 1.78
C ALA A 670 18.76 32.78 2.32
N PRO A 671 18.02 33.23 3.36
CA PRO A 671 18.18 34.59 3.89
C PRO A 671 19.61 34.88 4.35
N LEU A 672 20.25 33.91 5.01
CA LEU A 672 21.63 34.03 5.48
C LEU A 672 22.64 33.96 4.33
N LEU A 673 22.46 33.04 3.38
CA LEU A 673 23.35 32.91 2.23
C LEU A 673 23.38 34.19 1.37
N TYR A 674 22.25 34.88 1.22
CA TYR A 674 22.20 36.17 0.52
C TYR A 674 22.76 37.31 1.37
N ALA A 675 22.48 37.33 2.68
CA ALA A 675 23.05 38.33 3.59
C ALA A 675 24.59 38.28 3.63
N TRP A 676 25.16 37.07 3.55
CA TRP A 676 26.60 36.82 3.59
C TRP A 676 27.35 37.47 2.43
N LYS A 677 26.71 37.61 1.26
CA LYS A 677 27.30 38.32 0.11
C LYS A 677 27.73 39.75 0.44
N ALA A 678 26.96 40.44 1.28
CA ALA A 678 27.24 41.82 1.71
C ALA A 678 27.91 41.89 3.09
N ASN A 679 27.87 40.81 3.87
CA ASN A 679 28.38 40.76 5.25
C ASN A 679 29.38 39.60 5.41
N PRO A 680 30.67 39.78 5.08
CA PRO A 680 31.68 38.74 5.20
C PRO A 680 31.86 38.20 6.62
N GLU A 681 31.49 38.96 7.66
CA GLU A 681 31.47 38.53 9.07
C GLU A 681 30.64 37.25 9.27
N LEU A 682 29.57 37.04 8.47
CA LEU A 682 28.77 35.82 8.50
C LEU A 682 29.57 34.57 8.16
N GLY A 683 30.65 34.67 7.39
CA GLY A 683 31.48 33.51 7.03
C GLY A 683 32.09 32.84 8.25
N ALA A 684 32.61 33.62 9.20
CA ALA A 684 33.16 33.08 10.44
C ALA A 684 32.10 32.43 11.34
N LEU A 685 30.85 32.91 11.28
CA LEU A 685 29.71 32.35 12.00
C LEU A 685 29.25 31.02 11.38
N VAL A 686 29.13 30.98 10.06
CA VAL A 686 28.82 29.77 9.28
C VAL A 686 29.89 28.69 9.45
N GLY A 687 31.16 29.06 9.37
CA GLY A 687 32.29 28.12 9.50
C GLY A 687 32.38 27.42 10.86
N ARG A 688 31.81 28.04 11.91
CA ARG A 688 31.68 27.43 13.25
C ARG A 688 30.25 27.01 13.58
N LYS A 689 29.36 26.95 12.57
CA LYS A 689 27.99 26.43 12.66
C LYS A 689 27.16 27.08 13.77
N PHE A 690 27.44 28.34 14.07
CA PHE A 690 26.77 29.11 15.13
C PHE A 690 26.87 28.47 16.53
N GLU A 691 27.87 27.63 16.79
CA GLU A 691 28.05 26.95 18.09
C GLU A 691 28.50 27.87 19.23
N GLY A 692 29.02 29.07 18.91
CA GLY A 692 29.47 30.05 19.90
C GLY A 692 28.32 30.76 20.61
N GLU A 693 28.54 31.11 21.88
CA GLU A 693 27.55 31.86 22.67
C GLU A 693 27.20 33.20 22.00
N GLY A 694 25.92 33.38 21.67
CA GLY A 694 25.42 34.58 20.99
C GLY A 694 25.54 34.57 19.46
N ASP A 695 26.12 33.53 18.84
CA ASP A 695 26.29 33.45 17.38
C ASP A 695 24.95 33.49 16.64
N VAL A 696 23.95 32.73 17.12
CA VAL A 696 22.60 32.70 16.54
C VAL A 696 21.97 34.10 16.55
N ALA A 697 22.07 34.81 17.68
CA ALA A 697 21.53 36.16 17.83
C ALA A 697 22.25 37.15 16.89
N ARG A 698 23.58 37.05 16.78
CA ARG A 698 24.38 37.90 15.91
C ARG A 698 24.12 37.63 14.43
N ALA A 699 24.06 36.37 14.02
CA ALA A 699 23.74 35.97 12.64
C ALA A 699 22.35 36.48 12.24
N ARG A 700 21.36 36.32 13.12
CA ARG A 700 20.01 36.83 12.90
C ARG A 700 19.98 38.35 12.76
N GLU A 701 20.69 39.08 13.63
CA GLU A 701 20.80 40.53 13.55
C GLU A 701 21.38 40.97 12.19
N LEU A 702 22.49 40.35 11.76
CA LEU A 702 23.13 40.65 10.48
C LEU A 702 22.21 40.36 9.28
N VAL A 703 21.43 39.28 9.34
CA VAL A 703 20.43 38.96 8.29
C VAL A 703 19.34 40.03 8.25
N LEU A 704 18.78 40.43 9.39
CA LEU A 704 17.71 41.44 9.49
C LEU A 704 18.16 42.86 9.08
N GLN A 705 19.46 43.17 9.23
CA GLN A 705 20.06 44.45 8.79
C GLN A 705 20.50 44.43 7.32
N SER A 706 20.49 43.26 6.67
CA SER A 706 20.87 43.09 5.27
C SER A 706 19.64 43.07 4.36
N ASN A 707 19.87 42.94 3.04
CA ASN A 707 18.82 42.67 2.06
C ASN A 707 18.61 41.17 1.75
N GLY A 708 19.11 40.27 2.62
CA GLY A 708 19.03 38.82 2.40
C GLY A 708 17.60 38.28 2.39
N ILE A 709 16.72 38.85 3.21
CA ILE A 709 15.29 38.51 3.25
C ILE A 709 14.59 38.96 1.97
N GLU A 710 14.85 40.18 1.49
CA GLU A 710 14.30 40.72 0.26
C GLU A 710 14.75 39.92 -0.96
N GLN A 711 16.03 39.53 -1.03
CA GLN A 711 16.55 38.66 -2.10
C GLN A 711 15.91 37.28 -2.07
N THR A 712 15.73 36.69 -0.88
CA THR A 712 15.03 35.40 -0.73
C THR A 712 13.57 35.51 -1.18
N ARG A 713 12.87 36.60 -0.84
CA ARG A 713 11.51 36.88 -1.28
C ARG A 713 11.42 37.01 -2.80
N ALA A 714 12.35 37.75 -3.41
CA ALA A 714 12.40 37.93 -4.85
C ALA A 714 12.62 36.59 -5.57
N LEU A 715 13.52 35.74 -5.05
CA LEU A 715 13.74 34.41 -5.60
C LEU A 715 12.52 33.49 -5.43
N ALA A 716 11.85 33.54 -4.27
CA ALA A 716 10.62 32.79 -4.06
C ALA A 716 9.51 33.22 -5.05
N GLN A 717 9.41 34.53 -5.29
CA GLN A 717 8.49 35.10 -6.28
C GLN A 717 8.82 34.62 -7.69
N GLU A 718 10.08 34.64 -8.09
CA GLU A 718 10.53 34.13 -9.40
C GLU A 718 10.14 32.65 -9.59
N TYR A 719 10.33 31.80 -8.58
CA TYR A 719 9.88 30.41 -8.66
C TYR A 719 8.35 30.27 -8.70
N SER A 720 7.61 31.10 -7.98
CA SER A 720 6.14 31.10 -8.06
C SER A 720 5.66 31.49 -9.47
N GLU A 721 6.25 32.52 -10.07
CA GLU A 721 5.96 32.96 -11.44
C GLU A 721 6.30 31.87 -12.46
N LYS A 722 7.47 31.22 -12.35
CA LYS A 722 7.85 30.07 -13.19
C LYS A 722 6.91 28.88 -13.03
N ALA A 723 6.33 28.66 -11.85
CA ALA A 723 5.32 27.62 -11.66
C ALA A 723 4.06 27.95 -12.45
N ILE A 724 3.56 29.18 -12.34
CA ILE A 724 2.37 29.66 -13.07
C ILE A 724 2.60 29.60 -14.59
N GLU A 725 3.76 30.06 -15.05
CA GLU A 725 4.14 30.03 -16.47
C GLU A 725 4.17 28.62 -17.03
N ALA A 726 4.67 27.64 -16.26
CA ALA A 726 4.77 26.24 -16.69
C ALA A 726 3.41 25.63 -17.07
N ILE A 727 2.32 26.05 -16.42
CA ILE A 727 0.95 25.54 -16.70
C ILE A 727 0.11 26.50 -17.55
N SER A 728 0.70 27.57 -18.09
CA SER A 728 -0.01 28.56 -18.91
C SER A 728 -0.73 27.92 -20.10
N GLY A 729 -0.12 26.88 -20.70
CA GLY A 729 -0.67 26.11 -21.82
C GLY A 729 -1.77 25.11 -21.46
N PHE A 730 -2.11 24.92 -20.18
CA PHE A 730 -3.24 24.06 -19.79
C PHE A 730 -4.57 24.72 -20.16
N PRO A 731 -5.63 23.96 -20.51
CA PRO A 731 -6.96 24.51 -20.71
C PRO A 731 -7.50 25.22 -19.46
N ASP A 732 -8.24 26.30 -19.67
CA ASP A 732 -8.83 27.07 -18.57
C ASP A 732 -9.85 26.22 -17.79
N SER A 733 -9.68 26.15 -16.48
CA SER A 733 -10.49 25.33 -15.58
C SER A 733 -10.31 25.79 -14.14
N GLU A 734 -11.31 25.52 -13.29
CA GLU A 734 -11.21 25.81 -11.84
C GLU A 734 -10.01 25.11 -11.18
N ALA A 735 -9.56 23.98 -11.74
CA ALA A 735 -8.39 23.26 -11.26
C ALA A 735 -7.08 23.97 -11.63
N LYS A 736 -6.95 24.48 -12.86
CA LYS A 736 -5.82 25.33 -13.28
C LYS A 736 -5.75 26.60 -12.42
N ASP A 737 -6.89 27.26 -12.22
CA ASP A 737 -6.96 28.45 -11.36
C ASP A 737 -6.57 28.12 -9.91
N GLY A 738 -7.02 26.97 -9.39
CA GLY A 738 -6.61 26.48 -8.08
C GLY A 738 -5.09 26.25 -7.98
N LEU A 739 -4.44 25.72 -9.02
CA LEU A 739 -2.97 25.57 -9.07
C LEU A 739 -2.27 26.95 -9.08
N ILE A 740 -2.78 27.91 -9.84
CA ILE A 740 -2.25 29.28 -9.87
C ILE A 740 -2.35 29.91 -8.47
N GLU A 741 -3.51 29.76 -7.84
CA GLU A 741 -3.76 30.29 -6.50
C GLU A 741 -2.86 29.64 -5.44
N MET A 742 -2.57 28.34 -5.55
CA MET A 742 -1.62 27.65 -4.68
C MET A 742 -0.21 28.27 -4.79
N ALA A 743 0.24 28.62 -6.00
CA ALA A 743 1.53 29.27 -6.21
C ALA A 743 1.56 30.69 -5.62
N MET A 744 0.48 31.47 -5.76
CA MET A 744 0.36 32.80 -5.17
C MET A 744 0.28 32.77 -3.64
N LYS A 745 -0.54 31.87 -3.09
CA LYS A 745 -0.71 31.69 -1.64
C LYS A 745 0.56 31.21 -0.96
N ALA A 746 1.44 30.48 -1.66
CA ALA A 746 2.74 30.11 -1.12
C ALA A 746 3.55 31.34 -0.67
N LEU A 747 3.51 32.45 -1.43
CA LEU A 747 4.23 33.70 -1.10
C LEU A 747 3.60 34.49 0.04
N GLN A 748 2.28 34.39 0.19
CA GLN A 748 1.50 35.09 1.21
C GLN A 748 1.39 34.29 2.51
N ARG A 749 2.01 33.11 2.55
CA ARG A 749 1.85 32.17 3.65
C ARG A 749 2.40 32.78 4.93
N GLN A 750 1.54 32.72 5.94
CA GLN A 750 1.87 33.10 7.29
C GLN A 750 2.26 31.87 8.13
N LYS A 751 1.72 30.68 7.90
CA LYS A 751 2.10 29.47 8.64
C LYS A 751 2.26 28.29 7.71
#